data_AF-B8E0P1-F1
#
_entry.id   AF-B8E0P1-F1
#
_cell.length_a   1.000
_cell.length_b   1.000
_cell.length_c   1.000
_cell.angle_alpha   90.00
_cell.angle_beta   90.00
_cell.angle_gamma   90.00
#
_symmetry.space_group_name_H-M   'P 1'
#
loop_
_entity.id
_entity.type
_entity.pdbx_description
1 polymer ?
#
loop_
_entity_poly.entity_id
_entity_poly.type
_entity_poly.pdbx_seq_one_letter_code
_entity_poly.pdbx_strand_id
1 'polypeptide(L)'
;MKRILIKFGLLFIFFVLLLILSNLNFFKVWEKQTIDLRFHLRGEIAPYKDIVIVGIDDNSILELGNWPWNRSIHGKLLDVLKRESPKLVVFDILFDTVTPSDVFLAEKVKLSGNVILSGYLQSYFDKRLKINVMSLKEPVGILKSSALGSGYSNLYIDEDNKVRRVKIYENSGSIKYYSLSLVAYKFISKQDLSSLVLKLPSDFYINFRGGEGTYKIYSYIDVLRGNFPKNTFKNKIVLIGAVSPVLKDLFLHPFSGFTSRLGVNYSYMSGVEIHANIIDNLFMHDFFVPIFPGFVFIINFLAVFLPGVLFGRRIILNLFLTFLFIFLYFMFSYQAFINKVLLPLVSPSVGLIFSFLGNVIYLNLIPKERLEGVVIKRRYKILKKLGSGGMASVYLALDRKTEKEVAIKILHPQYAEDKEVLERFYREIEICKVLDHPYIVKILDHGKENDYVFMVMEFVNGKDLKKIIEERKRIPVSMAVEIVKKVAEALSYANSKNIVHRDIKPQNIMITKDGKVKLMDFGIARIGGLSTLTQTGMFMGTPQYASPEQLEGKKVDVRSDIFSLGIVFYEMLTGILPYSEETTISLMLKRYQEDLPDVRTINPEVPEGIAKIIEKMTARFPEFRYQTLEELLEDLKRGYPLHPYDRKNILSSDTIIKRDNDKESY
;
A
#
# COMPACT_ATOMS: atom_id res chain seq x y z
N MET A 1 -12.25 -13.41 -13.41
CA MET A 1 -11.71 -14.30 -12.35
C MET A 1 -10.36 -14.93 -12.70
N LYS A 2 -10.22 -15.67 -13.82
CA LYS A 2 -8.95 -16.35 -14.20
C LYS A 2 -7.72 -15.42 -14.24
N ARG A 3 -7.83 -14.24 -14.84
CA ARG A 3 -6.77 -13.21 -14.84
C ARG A 3 -6.45 -12.66 -13.45
N ILE A 4 -7.38 -12.69 -12.50
CA ILE A 4 -7.18 -12.25 -11.12
C ILE A 4 -6.47 -13.35 -10.32
N LEU A 5 -6.84 -14.62 -10.53
CA LEU A 5 -6.17 -15.76 -9.91
C LEU A 5 -4.70 -15.91 -10.35
N ILE A 6 -4.42 -15.66 -11.65
CA ILE A 6 -3.05 -15.68 -12.19
C ILE A 6 -2.22 -14.52 -11.63
N LYS A 7 -2.81 -13.32 -11.46
CA LYS A 7 -2.18 -12.20 -10.74
C LYS A 7 -1.84 -12.59 -9.31
N PHE A 8 -2.77 -13.24 -8.63
CA PHE A 8 -2.59 -13.72 -7.26
C PHE A 8 -1.41 -14.70 -7.17
N GLY A 9 -1.32 -15.66 -8.08
CA GLY A 9 -0.23 -16.64 -8.12
C GLY A 9 1.14 -16.00 -8.34
N LEU A 10 1.27 -15.15 -9.35
CA LEU A 10 2.56 -14.50 -9.68
C LEU A 10 3.01 -13.50 -8.60
N LEU A 11 2.08 -12.73 -8.04
CA LEU A 11 2.39 -11.75 -6.98
C LEU A 11 2.74 -12.45 -5.66
N PHE A 12 2.06 -13.57 -5.36
CA PHE A 12 2.38 -14.40 -4.20
C PHE A 12 3.77 -15.05 -4.35
N ILE A 13 4.08 -15.59 -5.52
CA ILE A 13 5.42 -16.14 -5.82
C ILE A 13 6.50 -15.05 -5.69
N PHE A 14 6.25 -13.85 -6.22
CA PHE A 14 7.20 -12.74 -6.11
C PHE A 14 7.37 -12.28 -4.65
N PHE A 15 6.28 -12.21 -3.88
CA PHE A 15 6.31 -11.88 -2.45
C PHE A 15 7.10 -12.94 -1.64
N VAL A 16 6.88 -14.23 -1.91
CA VAL A 16 7.65 -15.33 -1.33
C VAL A 16 9.13 -15.23 -1.72
N LEU A 17 9.43 -14.87 -2.97
CA LEU A 17 10.81 -14.65 -3.41
C LEU A 17 11.45 -13.48 -2.64
N LEU A 18 10.70 -12.39 -2.44
CA LEU A 18 11.16 -11.22 -1.69
C LEU A 18 11.38 -11.52 -0.20
N LEU A 19 10.62 -12.44 0.38
CA LEU A 19 10.82 -12.96 1.73
C LEU A 19 12.06 -13.85 1.84
N ILE A 20 12.33 -14.65 0.82
CA ILE A 20 13.58 -15.43 0.72
C ILE A 20 14.76 -14.45 0.59
N LEU A 21 14.60 -13.40 -0.24
CA LEU A 21 15.59 -12.35 -0.43
C LEU A 21 15.80 -11.52 0.84
N SER A 22 14.76 -11.22 1.63
CA SER A 22 14.88 -10.41 2.85
C SER A 22 15.58 -11.14 3.99
N ASN A 23 15.58 -12.48 3.95
CA ASN A 23 16.41 -13.31 4.82
C ASN A 23 17.85 -13.47 4.32
N LEU A 24 18.20 -12.92 3.14
CA LEU A 24 19.59 -12.82 2.72
C LEU A 24 20.35 -11.84 3.61
N ASN A 25 21.63 -12.15 3.82
CA ASN A 25 22.54 -11.38 4.66
C ASN A 25 22.56 -9.88 4.28
N PHE A 26 22.30 -9.54 3.01
CA PHE A 26 22.25 -8.15 2.55
C PHE A 26 21.30 -7.27 3.38
N PHE A 27 20.02 -7.63 3.51
CA PHE A 27 19.04 -6.77 4.21
C PHE A 27 19.24 -6.76 5.72
N LYS A 28 19.78 -7.85 6.29
CA LYS A 28 20.11 -7.93 7.72
C LYS A 28 21.22 -6.96 8.12
N VAL A 29 22.20 -6.72 7.25
CA VAL A 29 23.25 -5.72 7.50
C VAL A 29 22.65 -4.32 7.65
N TRP A 30 21.77 -3.93 6.73
CA TRP A 30 21.07 -2.64 6.81
C TRP A 30 20.18 -2.55 8.04
N GLU A 31 19.46 -3.63 8.39
CA GLU A 31 18.64 -3.65 9.61
C GLU A 31 19.48 -3.37 10.86
N LYS A 32 20.67 -3.99 10.96
CA LYS A 32 21.61 -3.78 12.07
C LYS A 32 22.17 -2.36 12.12
N GLN A 33 22.39 -1.71 10.98
CA GLN A 33 22.74 -0.28 10.95
C GLN A 33 21.61 0.58 11.54
N THR A 34 20.34 0.22 11.29
CA THR A 34 19.23 0.94 11.94
C THR A 34 19.21 0.73 13.46
N ILE A 35 19.64 -0.44 13.94
CA ILE A 35 19.79 -0.71 15.37
C ILE A 35 20.90 0.16 15.98
N ASP A 36 22.06 0.28 15.32
CA ASP A 36 23.16 1.15 15.77
C ASP A 36 22.73 2.62 15.83
N LEU A 37 22.04 3.10 14.79
CA LEU A 37 21.50 4.45 14.74
C LEU A 37 20.53 4.69 15.89
N ARG A 38 19.65 3.74 16.16
CA ARG A 38 18.68 3.79 17.26
C ARG A 38 19.36 3.88 18.63
N PHE A 39 20.44 3.14 18.87
CA PHE A 39 21.24 3.29 20.09
C PHE A 39 21.91 4.68 20.17
N HIS A 40 22.47 5.19 19.06
CA HIS A 40 23.05 6.53 19.00
C HIS A 40 22.03 7.64 19.27
N LEU A 41 20.82 7.54 18.71
CA LEU A 41 19.77 8.55 18.87
C LEU A 41 19.27 8.68 20.32
N ARG A 42 19.48 7.68 21.18
CA ARG A 42 19.18 7.78 22.63
C ARG A 42 20.25 8.54 23.42
N GLY A 43 21.39 8.83 22.82
CA GLY A 43 22.55 9.44 23.47
C GLY A 43 23.37 8.42 24.28
N GLU A 44 24.56 8.85 24.69
CA GLU A 44 25.43 8.06 25.55
C GLU A 44 24.88 8.01 26.98
N ILE A 45 24.81 6.81 27.54
CA ILE A 45 24.40 6.58 28.93
C ILE A 45 25.67 6.21 29.70
N ALA A 46 25.97 6.95 30.76
CA ALA A 46 27.12 6.68 31.62
C ALA A 46 27.02 5.29 32.27
N PRO A 47 28.14 4.56 32.44
CA PRO A 47 28.14 3.24 33.06
C PRO A 47 27.65 3.32 34.51
N TYR A 48 27.02 2.23 34.97
CA TYR A 48 26.46 2.16 36.31
C TYR A 48 27.57 2.21 37.37
N LYS A 49 27.62 3.32 38.13
CA LYS A 49 28.72 3.64 39.07
C LYS A 49 28.88 2.65 40.22
N ASP A 50 27.87 1.83 40.47
CA ASP A 50 27.88 0.83 41.54
C ASP A 50 28.45 -0.52 41.12
N ILE A 51 28.98 -0.66 39.89
CA ILE A 51 29.75 -1.83 39.47
C ILE A 51 31.24 -1.52 39.58
N VAL A 52 31.97 -2.40 40.25
CA VAL A 52 33.43 -2.34 40.40
C VAL A 52 34.02 -3.71 40.09
N ILE A 53 35.19 -3.71 39.45
CA ILE A 53 35.90 -4.92 39.06
C ILE A 53 37.13 -5.07 39.96
N VAL A 54 37.33 -6.28 40.47
CA VAL A 54 38.58 -6.73 41.08
C VAL A 54 39.29 -7.59 40.05
N GLY A 55 40.28 -7.01 39.41
CA GLY A 55 40.95 -7.57 38.25
C GLY A 55 42.15 -8.43 38.61
N ILE A 56 42.18 -9.68 38.12
CA ILE A 56 43.40 -10.48 38.08
C ILE A 56 44.27 -9.88 36.97
N ASP A 57 45.16 -8.98 37.36
CA ASP A 57 46.09 -8.26 36.51
C ASP A 57 47.50 -8.86 36.54
N ASP A 58 48.38 -8.37 35.67
CA ASP A 58 49.75 -8.86 35.55
C ASP A 58 50.52 -8.72 36.86
N ASN A 59 50.30 -7.63 37.61
CA ASN A 59 50.95 -7.42 38.91
C ASN A 59 50.54 -8.49 39.92
N SER A 60 49.26 -8.83 39.97
CA SER A 60 48.76 -9.87 40.86
C SER A 60 49.35 -11.24 40.50
N ILE A 61 49.53 -11.55 39.21
CA ILE A 61 50.15 -12.80 38.76
C ILE A 61 51.63 -12.84 39.13
N LEU A 62 52.35 -11.74 38.92
CA LEU A 62 53.77 -11.63 39.29
C LEU A 62 53.99 -11.82 40.79
N GLU A 63 53.10 -11.26 41.63
CA GLU A 63 53.27 -11.28 43.08
C GLU A 63 52.71 -12.55 43.76
N LEU A 64 51.59 -13.08 43.28
CA LEU A 64 50.95 -14.28 43.87
C LEU A 64 51.42 -15.59 43.22
N GLY A 65 52.19 -15.49 42.14
CA GLY A 65 52.68 -16.62 41.36
C GLY A 65 51.73 -17.03 40.22
N ASN A 66 52.10 -18.09 39.52
CA ASN A 66 51.38 -18.55 38.34
C ASN A 66 49.91 -18.89 38.65
N TRP A 67 49.02 -18.36 37.81
CA TRP A 67 47.60 -18.72 37.79
C TRP A 67 47.42 -20.17 37.28
N PRO A 68 46.42 -20.95 37.77
CA PRO A 68 45.42 -20.64 38.78
C PRO A 68 45.93 -20.74 40.23
N TRP A 69 45.54 -19.78 41.06
CA TRP A 69 45.96 -19.73 42.47
C TRP A 69 45.22 -20.75 43.37
N ASN A 70 45.80 -20.99 44.56
CA ASN A 70 45.17 -21.79 45.60
C ASN A 70 43.87 -21.14 46.10
N ARG A 71 42.83 -21.93 46.39
CA ARG A 71 41.49 -21.40 46.70
C ARG A 71 41.41 -20.72 48.06
N SER A 72 42.39 -20.96 48.93
CA SER A 72 42.58 -20.18 50.16
C SER A 72 42.83 -18.69 49.88
N ILE A 73 43.47 -18.32 48.76
CA ILE A 73 43.71 -16.92 48.37
C ILE A 73 42.38 -16.24 48.01
N HIS A 74 41.50 -16.94 47.29
CA HIS A 74 40.15 -16.47 46.98
C HIS A 74 39.25 -16.37 48.22
N GLY A 75 39.37 -17.31 49.16
CA GLY A 75 38.69 -17.25 50.45
C GLY A 75 39.13 -16.04 51.30
N LYS A 76 40.43 -15.72 51.31
CA LYS A 76 40.96 -14.51 51.97
C LYS A 76 40.43 -13.23 51.31
N LEU A 77 40.40 -13.17 49.98
CA LEU A 77 39.80 -12.04 49.27
C LEU A 77 38.34 -11.83 49.69
N LEU A 78 37.56 -12.91 49.77
CA LEU A 78 36.16 -12.87 50.24
C LEU A 78 36.04 -12.32 51.67
N ASP A 79 36.96 -12.68 52.57
CA ASP A 79 36.97 -12.11 53.93
C ASP A 79 37.23 -10.60 53.93
N VAL A 80 38.11 -10.11 53.03
CA VAL A 80 38.32 -8.66 52.86
C VAL A 80 37.06 -7.99 52.31
N LEU A 81 36.51 -8.50 51.21
CA LEU A 81 35.33 -7.92 50.57
C LEU A 81 34.11 -7.96 51.49
N LYS A 82 33.89 -9.04 52.24
CA LYS A 82 32.76 -9.15 53.18
C LYS A 82 32.77 -8.03 54.22
N ARG A 83 33.94 -7.62 54.72
CA ARG A 83 34.07 -6.50 55.68
C ARG A 83 33.63 -5.16 55.09
N GLU A 84 33.80 -4.98 53.78
CA GLU A 84 33.36 -3.78 53.06
C GLU A 84 31.85 -3.76 52.77
N SER A 85 31.12 -4.83 53.08
CA SER A 85 29.66 -4.93 52.90
C SER A 85 29.20 -4.63 51.45
N PRO A 86 29.70 -5.36 50.44
CA PRO A 86 29.24 -5.24 49.07
C PRO A 86 27.79 -5.68 48.95
N LYS A 87 27.10 -5.17 47.93
CA LYS A 87 25.73 -5.58 47.60
C LYS A 87 25.72 -7.00 47.05
N LEU A 88 26.65 -7.29 46.15
CA LEU A 88 26.81 -8.59 45.52
C LEU A 88 28.28 -8.79 45.15
N VAL A 89 28.80 -10.01 45.31
CA VAL A 89 30.11 -10.41 44.78
C VAL A 89 29.89 -11.49 43.72
N VAL A 90 30.48 -11.33 42.55
CA VAL A 90 30.37 -12.29 41.44
C VAL A 90 31.75 -12.79 41.07
N PHE A 91 31.94 -14.10 41.16
CA PHE A 91 33.15 -14.78 40.71
C PHE A 91 32.99 -15.16 39.24
N ASP A 92 33.60 -14.35 38.38
CA ASP A 92 33.75 -14.58 36.96
C ASP A 92 35.12 -15.23 36.67
N ILE A 93 35.33 -16.38 37.31
CA ILE A 93 36.56 -17.16 37.23
C ILE A 93 36.18 -18.62 36.94
N LEU A 94 36.97 -19.25 36.09
CA LEU A 94 36.97 -20.69 35.83
C LEU A 94 38.13 -21.35 36.59
N PHE A 95 37.80 -22.39 37.35
CA PHE A 95 38.78 -23.29 37.95
C PHE A 95 38.65 -24.63 37.25
N ASP A 96 39.64 -25.06 36.50
CA ASP A 96 39.63 -26.32 35.74
C ASP A 96 40.04 -27.53 36.61
N THR A 97 40.89 -27.31 37.62
CA THR A 97 41.42 -28.38 38.48
C THR A 97 40.74 -28.49 39.84
N VAL A 98 40.57 -29.72 40.32
CA VAL A 98 40.05 -30.06 41.66
C VAL A 98 41.19 -29.97 42.69
N THR A 99 40.97 -29.26 43.79
CA THR A 99 41.95 -29.13 44.89
C THR A 99 41.30 -29.29 46.27
N PRO A 100 42.01 -29.81 47.28
CA PRO A 100 41.50 -29.85 48.66
C PRO A 100 41.09 -28.47 49.22
N SER A 101 41.71 -27.39 48.71
CA SER A 101 41.39 -26.01 49.12
C SER A 101 40.02 -25.51 48.65
N ASP A 102 39.33 -26.25 47.79
CA ASP A 102 38.01 -25.87 47.26
C ASP A 102 36.92 -25.88 48.35
N VAL A 103 37.03 -26.78 49.34
CA VAL A 103 36.13 -26.85 50.51
C VAL A 103 36.17 -25.54 51.30
N PHE A 104 37.37 -24.98 51.48
CA PHE A 104 37.55 -23.73 52.20
C PHE A 104 36.87 -22.55 51.49
N LEU A 105 37.02 -22.44 50.16
CA LEU A 105 36.35 -21.40 49.39
C LEU A 105 34.82 -21.57 49.42
N ALA A 106 34.32 -22.80 49.30
CA ALA A 106 32.91 -23.13 49.40
C ALA A 106 32.28 -22.66 50.73
N GLU A 107 32.96 -22.88 51.86
CA GLU A 107 32.52 -22.39 53.17
C GLU A 107 32.49 -20.86 53.23
N LYS A 108 33.53 -20.19 52.72
CA LYS A 108 33.60 -18.71 52.66
C LYS A 108 32.48 -18.11 51.82
N VAL A 109 32.17 -18.71 50.67
CA VAL A 109 31.04 -18.32 49.82
C VAL A 109 29.71 -18.44 50.59
N LYS A 110 29.49 -19.58 51.27
CA LYS A 110 28.29 -19.83 52.08
C LYS A 110 28.14 -18.81 53.21
N LEU A 111 29.24 -18.47 53.89
CA LEU A 111 29.27 -17.51 54.99
C LEU A 111 29.02 -16.06 54.52
N SER A 112 29.39 -15.70 53.30
CA SER A 112 29.17 -14.36 52.75
C SER A 112 27.71 -14.15 52.34
N GLY A 113 27.04 -15.19 51.80
CA GLY A 113 25.59 -15.18 51.55
C GLY A 113 25.11 -14.32 50.38
N ASN A 114 25.97 -13.47 49.80
CA ASN A 114 25.72 -12.61 48.65
C ASN A 114 26.74 -12.81 47.51
N VAL A 115 27.23 -14.04 47.37
CA VAL A 115 28.23 -14.41 46.37
C VAL A 115 27.59 -15.26 45.28
N ILE A 116 27.86 -14.94 44.03
CA ILE A 116 27.48 -15.74 42.86
C ILE A 116 28.73 -16.31 42.23
N LEU A 117 28.68 -17.59 41.90
CA LEU A 117 29.76 -18.32 41.26
C LEU A 117 29.41 -18.57 39.78
N SER A 118 30.43 -18.71 38.95
CA SER A 118 30.26 -19.27 37.61
C SER A 118 29.62 -20.67 37.68
N GLY A 119 28.77 -21.01 36.71
CA GLY A 119 27.99 -22.26 36.73
C GLY A 119 28.83 -23.55 36.85
N TYR A 120 30.06 -23.52 36.33
CA TYR A 120 31.02 -24.63 36.50
C TYR A 120 31.42 -24.79 37.96
N LEU A 121 31.80 -23.69 38.62
CA LEU A 121 32.24 -23.69 40.02
C LEU A 121 31.09 -24.07 40.98
N GLN A 122 29.86 -23.65 40.66
CA GLN A 122 28.67 -24.07 41.39
C GLN A 122 28.37 -25.57 41.22
N SER A 123 28.30 -26.07 39.97
CA SER A 123 28.08 -27.51 39.71
C SER A 123 29.21 -28.37 40.31
N TYR A 124 30.42 -27.83 40.38
CA TYR A 124 31.57 -28.48 40.97
C TYR A 124 31.41 -28.66 42.48
N PHE A 125 31.00 -27.61 43.22
CA PHE A 125 30.71 -27.70 44.65
C PHE A 125 29.54 -28.64 44.96
N ASP A 126 28.45 -28.53 44.18
CA ASP A 126 27.22 -29.29 44.43
C ASP A 126 27.40 -30.79 44.11
N LYS A 127 28.05 -31.14 43.00
CA LYS A 127 28.15 -32.55 42.55
C LYS A 127 29.35 -33.31 43.09
N ARG A 128 30.53 -32.67 43.19
CA ARG A 128 31.76 -33.38 43.54
C ARG A 128 32.12 -33.29 45.02
N LEU A 129 31.82 -32.17 45.68
CA LEU A 129 32.12 -32.00 47.10
C LEU A 129 30.93 -32.31 48.01
N LYS A 130 29.71 -32.47 47.45
CA LYS A 130 28.44 -32.62 48.20
C LYS A 130 28.20 -31.49 49.21
N ILE A 131 28.91 -30.37 49.07
CA ILE A 131 28.71 -29.18 49.89
C ILE A 131 27.58 -28.43 49.21
N ASN A 132 26.41 -28.41 49.85
CA ASN A 132 25.32 -27.55 49.40
C ASN A 132 25.67 -26.10 49.72
N VAL A 133 26.56 -25.53 48.90
CA VAL A 133 26.84 -24.10 48.87
C VAL A 133 25.62 -23.47 48.22
N MET A 134 24.58 -23.21 49.01
CA MET A 134 23.41 -22.46 48.55
C MET A 134 23.80 -21.01 48.23
N SER A 135 24.52 -20.81 47.12
CA SER A 135 24.58 -19.52 46.41
C SER A 135 23.27 -19.30 45.61
N LEU A 136 22.51 -20.38 45.38
CA LEU A 136 21.22 -20.40 44.71
C LEU A 136 20.14 -20.94 45.65
N LYS A 137 19.32 -20.06 46.24
CA LYS A 137 18.02 -20.49 46.76
C LYS A 137 17.19 -20.92 45.54
N GLU A 138 16.78 -22.19 45.51
CA GLU A 138 16.21 -22.88 44.34
C GLU A 138 15.21 -22.03 43.54
N PRO A 139 15.29 -22.00 42.20
CA PRO A 139 14.13 -21.70 41.38
C PRO A 139 13.10 -22.82 41.55
N VAL A 140 11.82 -22.46 41.56
CA VAL A 140 10.64 -23.34 41.50
C VAL A 140 10.94 -24.63 40.72
N GLY A 141 10.50 -25.79 41.24
CA GLY A 141 10.92 -27.16 40.89
C GLY A 141 10.93 -27.58 39.41
N ILE A 142 10.55 -26.71 38.48
CA ILE A 142 10.65 -26.88 37.03
C ILE A 142 12.09 -26.76 36.51
N LEU A 143 13.01 -26.09 37.22
CA LEU A 143 14.40 -25.89 36.75
C LEU A 143 15.42 -26.86 37.36
N LYS A 144 14.97 -27.83 38.16
CA LYS A 144 15.82 -28.65 39.03
C LYS A 144 16.63 -29.73 38.28
N SER A 145 16.26 -30.09 37.05
CA SER A 145 16.93 -31.13 36.26
C SER A 145 17.91 -30.61 35.19
N SER A 146 18.11 -29.29 35.07
CA SER A 146 18.80 -28.69 33.90
C SER A 146 20.04 -27.84 34.19
N ALA A 147 20.57 -27.83 35.42
CA ALA A 147 21.74 -27.02 35.76
C ALA A 147 23.07 -27.78 35.57
N LEU A 148 23.43 -28.11 34.32
CA LEU A 148 24.75 -28.66 33.96
C LEU A 148 25.60 -27.72 33.09
N GLY A 149 25.22 -26.45 32.95
CA GLY A 149 25.89 -25.50 32.09
C GLY A 149 26.64 -24.46 32.88
N SER A 150 27.92 -24.35 32.57
CA SER A 150 28.79 -23.22 32.88
C SER A 150 28.08 -21.90 32.55
N GLY A 151 28.10 -20.94 33.48
CA GLY A 151 27.51 -19.62 33.28
C GLY A 151 28.34 -18.77 32.33
N TYR A 152 28.15 -18.93 31.02
CA TYR A 152 28.74 -18.08 29.98
C TYR A 152 27.83 -16.90 29.65
N SER A 153 28.40 -15.79 29.18
CA SER A 153 27.68 -14.80 28.40
C SER A 153 27.43 -15.35 27.00
N ASN A 154 26.16 -15.57 26.65
CA ASN A 154 25.78 -16.05 25.32
C ASN A 154 25.67 -14.85 24.36
N LEU A 155 26.80 -14.19 24.14
CA LEU A 155 26.92 -13.19 23.09
C LEU A 155 26.94 -13.89 21.73
N TYR A 156 26.49 -13.20 20.70
CA TYR A 156 26.55 -13.69 19.33
C TYR A 156 27.20 -12.62 18.45
N ILE A 157 28.15 -13.05 17.62
CA ILE A 157 28.67 -12.22 16.55
C ILE A 157 27.57 -12.08 15.50
N ASP A 158 27.15 -10.85 15.26
CA ASP A 158 26.27 -10.53 14.15
C ASP A 158 27.03 -10.68 12.82
N GLU A 159 26.33 -10.95 11.73
CA GLU A 159 26.90 -11.07 10.36
C GLU A 159 27.82 -9.91 9.91
N ASP A 160 27.74 -8.73 10.53
CA ASP A 160 28.67 -7.60 10.29
C ASP A 160 29.88 -7.61 11.24
N ASN A 161 30.11 -8.74 11.90
CA ASN A 161 31.17 -9.02 12.88
C ASN A 161 31.15 -8.14 14.13
N LYS A 162 30.03 -7.48 14.43
CA LYS A 162 29.83 -6.79 15.71
C LYS A 162 29.17 -7.71 16.73
N VAL A 163 29.45 -7.47 18.00
CA VAL A 163 28.81 -8.19 19.11
C VAL A 163 27.77 -7.26 19.71
N ARG A 164 26.48 -7.59 19.63
CA ARG A 164 25.37 -6.77 20.18
C ARG A 164 24.24 -7.61 20.76
N ARG A 165 24.04 -8.80 20.20
CA ARG A 165 22.97 -9.72 20.59
C ARG A 165 23.41 -10.61 21.74
N VAL A 166 22.59 -10.65 22.78
CA VAL A 166 22.76 -11.49 23.96
C VAL A 166 21.59 -12.46 24.03
N LYS A 167 21.87 -13.73 24.29
CA LYS A 167 20.85 -14.69 24.72
C LYS A 167 20.91 -14.91 26.21
N ILE A 168 19.74 -14.99 26.82
CA ILE A 168 19.61 -15.25 28.25
C ILE A 168 20.05 -16.67 28.60
N TYR A 169 19.82 -17.61 27.69
CA TYR A 169 20.17 -19.00 27.85
C TYR A 169 20.64 -19.65 26.54
N GLU A 170 21.45 -20.69 26.68
CA GLU A 170 21.83 -21.58 25.59
C GLU A 170 20.96 -22.85 25.65
N ASN A 171 20.51 -23.32 24.50
CA ASN A 171 19.65 -24.50 24.40
C ASN A 171 20.49 -25.69 23.89
N SER A 172 20.82 -26.64 24.76
CA SER A 172 21.53 -27.87 24.41
C SER A 172 20.58 -29.05 24.58
N GLY A 173 19.69 -29.25 23.59
CA GLY A 173 18.68 -30.30 23.63
C GLY A 173 17.57 -30.04 24.65
N SER A 174 17.39 -30.95 25.62
CA SER A 174 16.37 -30.84 26.68
C SER A 174 16.78 -29.91 27.84
N ILE A 175 18.02 -29.41 27.82
CA ILE A 175 18.64 -28.68 28.92
C ILE A 175 18.90 -27.22 28.49
N LYS A 176 18.42 -26.27 29.30
CA LYS A 176 18.64 -24.83 29.12
C LYS A 176 19.64 -24.30 30.14
N TYR A 177 20.67 -23.60 29.66
CA TYR A 177 21.75 -23.05 30.49
C TYR A 177 21.66 -21.53 30.57
N TYR A 178 21.55 -20.96 31.78
CA TYR A 178 21.39 -19.51 31.96
C TYR A 178 22.73 -18.77 32.08
N SER A 179 22.78 -17.54 31.55
CA SER A 179 23.97 -16.67 31.66
C SER A 179 24.21 -16.18 33.10
N LEU A 180 25.50 -16.03 33.46
CA LEU A 180 25.93 -15.53 34.77
C LEU A 180 25.30 -14.16 35.11
N SER A 181 25.21 -13.27 34.11
CA SER A 181 24.63 -11.93 34.24
C SER A 181 23.15 -11.96 34.65
N LEU A 182 22.36 -12.92 34.16
CA LEU A 182 20.96 -13.07 34.57
C LEU A 182 20.85 -13.52 36.03
N VAL A 183 21.72 -14.44 36.46
CA VAL A 183 21.74 -14.92 37.84
C VAL A 183 22.10 -13.77 38.79
N ALA A 184 23.07 -12.95 38.41
CA ALA A 184 23.42 -11.71 39.12
C ALA A 184 22.23 -10.75 39.22
N TYR A 185 21.57 -10.46 38.09
CA TYR A 185 20.37 -9.62 38.06
C TYR A 185 19.28 -10.14 39.01
N LYS A 186 18.99 -11.45 38.99
CA LYS A 186 18.01 -12.09 39.88
C LYS A 186 18.34 -11.92 41.37
N PHE A 187 19.61 -11.99 41.75
CA PHE A 187 20.00 -11.85 43.15
C PHE A 187 19.82 -10.42 43.66
N ILE A 188 20.07 -9.43 42.79
CA ILE A 188 19.89 -8.01 43.08
C ILE A 188 18.41 -7.61 43.06
N SER A 189 17.63 -8.12 42.10
CA SER A 189 16.21 -7.82 41.88
C SER A 189 15.27 -8.80 42.61
N LYS A 190 15.76 -9.51 43.65
CA LYS A 190 15.07 -10.63 44.32
C LYS A 190 13.66 -10.32 44.87
N GLN A 191 13.23 -9.05 44.91
CA GLN A 191 11.86 -8.63 45.22
C GLN A 191 10.85 -8.82 44.06
N ASP A 192 11.28 -8.86 42.79
CA ASP A 192 10.38 -8.76 41.63
C ASP A 192 10.20 -10.03 40.78
N LEU A 193 10.91 -11.13 41.12
CA LEU A 193 11.08 -12.23 40.17
C LEU A 193 9.85 -13.13 39.93
N SER A 194 8.84 -13.08 40.81
CA SER A 194 7.58 -13.81 40.61
C SER A 194 6.82 -13.34 39.36
N SER A 195 7.12 -12.14 38.85
CA SER A 195 6.54 -11.57 37.63
C SER A 195 7.43 -11.70 36.37
N LEU A 196 8.69 -12.09 36.54
CA LEU A 196 9.74 -11.92 35.51
C LEU A 196 10.08 -13.18 34.72
N VAL A 197 9.72 -14.37 35.21
CA VAL A 197 9.84 -15.65 34.49
C VAL A 197 9.00 -15.65 33.20
N LEU A 198 8.14 -14.64 33.01
CA LEU A 198 7.32 -14.39 31.82
C LEU A 198 7.64 -13.10 31.03
N LYS A 199 8.66 -12.29 31.35
CA LYS A 199 8.85 -10.97 30.69
C LYS A 199 10.27 -10.55 30.25
N LEU A 200 11.29 -11.39 30.36
CA LEU A 200 12.56 -11.17 29.63
C LEU A 200 12.57 -12.06 28.37
N PRO A 201 12.79 -11.50 27.18
CA PRO A 201 12.85 -12.29 25.95
C PRO A 201 14.07 -13.21 25.95
N SER A 202 14.04 -14.32 25.21
CA SER A 202 15.19 -15.23 25.12
C SER A 202 16.45 -14.52 24.56
N ASP A 203 16.23 -13.51 23.72
CA ASP A 203 17.23 -12.80 22.95
C ASP A 203 16.97 -11.29 23.06
N PHE A 204 18.01 -10.49 23.25
CA PHE A 204 17.92 -9.03 23.22
C PHE A 204 19.22 -8.40 22.72
N TYR A 205 19.16 -7.12 22.36
CA TYR A 205 20.32 -6.30 22.01
C TYR A 205 20.67 -5.38 23.17
N ILE A 206 21.97 -5.22 23.44
CA ILE A 206 22.48 -4.28 24.44
C ILE A 206 23.37 -3.23 23.80
N ASN A 207 23.52 -2.12 24.51
CA ASN A 207 24.51 -1.11 24.15
C ASN A 207 25.86 -1.44 24.81
N PHE A 208 26.97 -1.14 24.13
CA PHE A 208 28.29 -1.18 24.74
C PHE A 208 28.62 0.21 25.27
N ARG A 209 28.81 0.31 26.59
CA ARG A 209 29.02 1.58 27.30
C ARG A 209 30.38 2.24 27.01
N GLY A 210 31.33 1.51 26.42
CA GLY A 210 32.67 2.00 26.09
C GLY A 210 33.63 0.86 25.74
N GLY A 211 34.94 1.13 25.81
CA GLY A 211 36.01 0.14 25.64
C GLY A 211 36.66 -0.29 26.98
N GLU A 212 37.86 -0.84 26.94
CA GLU A 212 38.64 -1.15 28.14
C GLU A 212 38.77 0.06 29.09
N GLY A 213 38.55 -0.17 30.39
CA GLY A 213 38.59 0.86 31.43
C GLY A 213 37.27 1.60 31.63
N THR A 214 36.18 1.19 30.98
CA THR A 214 34.83 1.75 31.18
C THR A 214 34.37 1.57 32.63
N TYR A 215 34.71 0.44 33.24
CA TYR A 215 34.40 0.13 34.63
C TYR A 215 35.64 0.33 35.51
N LYS A 216 35.45 0.77 36.75
CA LYS A 216 36.58 0.94 37.69
C LYS A 216 37.15 -0.44 38.05
N ILE A 217 38.43 -0.63 37.76
CA ILE A 217 39.18 -1.85 38.05
C ILE A 217 40.15 -1.58 39.21
N TYR A 218 40.17 -2.48 40.18
CA TYR A 218 41.15 -2.51 41.26
C TYR A 218 41.96 -3.81 41.17
N SER A 219 43.27 -3.72 41.38
CA SER A 219 44.16 -4.88 41.33
C SER A 219 43.78 -5.92 42.37
N TYR A 220 43.77 -7.20 41.98
CA TYR A 220 43.44 -8.30 42.90
C TYR A 220 44.34 -8.29 44.14
N ILE A 221 45.66 -8.12 43.95
CA ILE A 221 46.62 -8.12 45.05
C ILE A 221 46.44 -6.92 46.00
N ASP A 222 46.12 -5.73 45.45
CA ASP A 222 45.85 -4.55 46.28
C ASP A 222 44.60 -4.75 47.13
N VAL A 223 43.54 -5.31 46.55
CA VAL A 223 42.31 -5.63 47.30
C VAL A 223 42.59 -6.68 48.37
N LEU A 224 43.37 -7.71 48.06
CA LEU A 224 43.77 -8.73 49.03
C LEU A 224 44.54 -8.14 50.22
N ARG A 225 45.36 -7.11 49.98
CA ARG A 225 46.14 -6.38 51.00
C ARG A 225 45.35 -5.33 51.77
N GLY A 226 44.14 -4.98 51.32
CA GLY A 226 43.39 -3.86 51.87
C GLY A 226 43.86 -2.48 51.36
N ASN A 227 44.64 -2.45 50.27
CA ASN A 227 45.17 -1.23 49.66
C ASN A 227 44.16 -0.64 48.67
N PHE A 228 43.08 -0.06 49.17
CA PHE A 228 42.09 0.64 48.35
C PHE A 228 41.39 1.75 49.15
N PRO A 229 40.81 2.77 48.49
CA PRO A 229 40.10 3.84 49.17
C PRO A 229 38.93 3.32 50.02
N LYS A 230 38.63 3.98 51.15
CA LYS A 230 37.48 3.62 51.99
C LYS A 230 36.16 3.68 51.20
N ASN A 231 35.23 2.78 51.51
CA ASN A 231 33.93 2.64 50.84
C ASN A 231 34.02 2.27 49.34
N THR A 232 35.15 1.73 48.88
CA THR A 232 35.30 1.32 47.47
C THR A 232 34.27 0.27 47.07
N PHE A 233 34.01 -0.72 47.92
CA PHE A 233 33.11 -1.85 47.63
C PHE A 233 31.75 -1.79 48.35
N LYS A 234 31.56 -0.83 49.26
CA LYS A 234 30.35 -0.71 50.07
C LYS A 234 29.11 -0.49 49.22
N ASN A 235 28.11 -1.37 49.39
CA ASN A 235 26.86 -1.37 48.62
C ASN A 235 27.04 -1.46 47.09
N LYS A 236 28.19 -1.96 46.61
CA LYS A 236 28.49 -2.12 45.19
C LYS A 236 28.41 -3.58 44.73
N ILE A 237 28.23 -3.76 43.43
CA ILE A 237 28.37 -5.04 42.74
C ILE A 237 29.85 -5.20 42.42
N VAL A 238 30.47 -6.24 42.97
CA VAL A 238 31.89 -6.53 42.83
C VAL A 238 32.06 -7.72 41.92
N LEU A 239 32.63 -7.50 40.73
CA LEU A 239 32.96 -8.57 39.78
C LEU A 239 34.43 -8.93 39.94
N ILE A 240 34.74 -10.21 40.12
CA ILE A 240 36.10 -10.70 40.24
C ILE A 240 36.39 -11.55 39.01
N GLY A 241 37.39 -11.17 38.23
CA GLY A 241 37.72 -11.85 36.98
C GLY A 241 39.04 -11.39 36.38
N ALA A 242 39.44 -11.98 35.26
CA ALA A 242 40.71 -11.67 34.63
C ALA A 242 40.67 -10.40 33.79
N VAL A 243 41.69 -9.56 33.99
CA VAL A 243 41.95 -8.34 33.22
C VAL A 243 43.35 -8.33 32.60
N SER A 244 44.26 -9.20 33.06
CA SER A 244 45.58 -9.41 32.46
C SER A 244 45.46 -9.93 31.03
N PRO A 245 46.14 -9.32 30.03
CA PRO A 245 46.19 -9.85 28.65
C PRO A 245 46.61 -11.33 28.58
N VAL A 246 47.51 -11.78 29.45
CA VAL A 246 47.98 -13.18 29.50
C VAL A 246 46.84 -14.14 29.84
N LEU A 247 45.89 -13.70 30.66
CA LEU A 247 44.75 -14.50 31.09
C LEU A 247 43.46 -14.16 30.33
N LYS A 248 43.38 -13.03 29.61
CA LYS A 248 42.22 -12.62 28.79
C LYS A 248 41.84 -13.71 27.77
N ASP A 249 42.82 -14.46 27.27
CA ASP A 249 42.62 -15.56 26.31
C ASP A 249 42.28 -16.91 26.95
N LEU A 250 42.64 -17.13 28.23
CA LEU A 250 42.40 -18.38 28.96
C LEU A 250 40.94 -18.54 29.38
N PHE A 251 40.24 -17.44 29.63
CA PHE A 251 38.79 -17.42 29.77
C PHE A 251 38.20 -17.25 28.37
N LEU A 252 38.19 -18.35 27.61
CA LEU A 252 37.58 -18.45 26.27
C LEU A 252 36.10 -18.05 26.33
N HIS A 253 35.86 -16.76 26.28
CA HIS A 253 34.71 -16.22 25.60
C HIS A 253 35.01 -16.40 24.10
N PRO A 254 34.04 -16.77 23.26
CA PRO A 254 34.22 -16.86 21.81
C PRO A 254 34.77 -15.58 21.13
N PHE A 255 35.01 -14.52 21.91
CA PHE A 255 35.25 -13.16 21.51
C PHE A 255 36.60 -12.61 22.04
N SER A 256 37.28 -13.27 22.98
CA SER A 256 38.53 -12.74 23.56
C SER A 256 39.75 -12.84 22.63
N GLY A 257 39.67 -13.59 21.52
CA GLY A 257 40.76 -13.78 20.56
C GLY A 257 40.44 -13.50 19.08
N PHE A 258 39.37 -12.78 18.75
CA PHE A 258 38.96 -12.54 17.34
C PHE A 258 39.74 -11.39 16.68
N THR A 259 41.06 -11.33 16.89
CA THR A 259 41.96 -10.40 16.22
C THR A 259 42.52 -11.07 14.97
N SER A 260 42.08 -10.63 13.77
CA SER A 260 42.99 -10.53 12.59
C SER A 260 42.33 -10.27 11.23
N ARG A 261 40.99 -10.23 11.04
CA ARG A 261 40.47 -10.17 9.64
C ARG A 261 39.67 -8.97 9.15
N LEU A 262 39.17 -8.03 9.97
CA LEU A 262 38.16 -7.08 9.43
C LEU A 262 38.19 -5.60 9.92
N GLY A 263 39.26 -5.13 10.57
CA GLY A 263 39.57 -3.69 10.63
C GLY A 263 38.56 -2.75 11.33
N VAL A 264 37.80 -3.21 12.33
CA VAL A 264 36.92 -2.34 13.15
C VAL A 264 37.55 -2.09 14.53
N ASN A 265 37.79 -0.82 14.87
CA ASN A 265 38.39 -0.36 16.13
C ASN A 265 37.34 -0.31 17.27
N TYR A 266 37.20 -1.40 18.01
CA TYR A 266 36.78 -1.34 19.41
C TYR A 266 37.92 -1.92 20.25
N SER A 267 38.66 -1.10 20.98
CA SER A 267 39.69 -1.58 21.91
C SER A 267 38.99 -2.38 23.03
N TYR A 268 39.20 -3.70 23.01
CA TYR A 268 38.33 -4.71 23.62
C TYR A 268 38.36 -4.72 25.16
N MET A 269 37.18 -4.61 25.77
CA MET A 269 36.92 -4.94 27.18
C MET A 269 37.34 -6.38 27.52
N SER A 270 37.83 -6.59 28.73
CA SER A 270 38.03 -7.94 29.30
C SER A 270 36.71 -8.70 29.46
N GLY A 271 36.74 -10.05 29.56
CA GLY A 271 35.52 -10.86 29.76
C GLY A 271 34.67 -10.41 30.97
N VAL A 272 35.35 -10.01 32.04
CA VAL A 272 34.71 -9.46 33.25
C VAL A 272 34.07 -8.09 33.01
N GLU A 273 34.67 -7.22 32.18
CA GLU A 273 34.06 -5.96 31.76
C GLU A 273 32.87 -6.16 30.81
N ILE A 274 32.90 -7.20 29.97
CA ILE A 274 31.74 -7.58 29.15
C ILE A 274 30.58 -8.02 30.05
N HIS A 275 30.83 -8.83 31.08
CA HIS A 275 29.80 -9.18 32.06
C HIS A 275 29.32 -7.97 32.87
N ALA A 276 30.20 -7.03 33.19
CA ALA A 276 29.84 -5.74 33.79
C ALA A 276 28.87 -4.97 32.88
N ASN A 277 29.18 -4.85 31.58
CA ASN A 277 28.33 -4.20 30.59
C ASN A 277 26.97 -4.88 30.46
N ILE A 278 26.90 -6.21 30.44
CA ILE A 278 25.62 -6.92 30.38
C ILE A 278 24.80 -6.67 31.66
N ILE A 279 25.41 -6.78 32.85
CA ILE A 279 24.72 -6.54 34.12
C ILE A 279 24.23 -5.10 34.22
N ASP A 280 25.04 -4.13 33.79
CA ASP A 280 24.68 -2.71 33.70
C ASP A 280 23.44 -2.50 32.82
N ASN A 281 23.47 -3.01 31.58
CA ASN A 281 22.33 -2.91 30.67
C ASN A 281 21.06 -3.59 31.23
N LEU A 282 21.19 -4.73 31.90
CA LEU A 282 20.05 -5.38 32.56
C LEU A 282 19.50 -4.55 33.73
N PHE A 283 20.37 -3.99 34.57
CA PHE A 283 19.98 -3.20 35.73
C PHE A 283 19.32 -1.88 35.35
N MET A 284 19.87 -1.18 34.36
CA MET A 284 19.32 0.05 33.81
C MET A 284 18.10 -0.21 32.91
N HIS A 285 17.67 -1.46 32.76
CA HIS A 285 16.66 -1.91 31.80
C HIS A 285 16.95 -1.43 30.36
N ASP A 286 18.22 -1.25 30.00
CA ASP A 286 18.65 -0.66 28.75
C ASP A 286 19.01 -1.74 27.72
N PHE A 287 17.99 -2.44 27.26
CA PHE A 287 18.12 -3.45 26.22
C PHE A 287 16.90 -3.39 25.30
N PHE A 288 17.06 -3.89 24.09
CA PHE A 288 15.99 -3.97 23.12
C PHE A 288 15.60 -5.41 22.81
N VAL A 289 14.28 -5.62 22.74
CA VAL A 289 13.71 -6.92 22.42
C VAL A 289 13.42 -6.99 20.91
N PRO A 290 14.08 -7.88 20.14
CA PRO A 290 13.65 -8.15 18.77
C PRO A 290 12.30 -8.86 18.76
N ILE A 291 11.40 -8.42 17.89
CA ILE A 291 10.16 -9.13 17.58
C ILE A 291 10.14 -9.45 16.08
N PHE A 292 10.11 -10.75 15.74
CA PHE A 292 10.04 -11.29 14.37
C PHE A 292 9.05 -12.48 14.36
N PRO A 293 8.19 -12.74 13.34
CA PRO A 293 7.57 -11.85 12.36
C PRO A 293 6.09 -12.21 12.01
N GLY A 294 5.31 -12.95 12.81
CA GLY A 294 3.97 -13.39 12.34
C GLY A 294 2.99 -12.24 12.01
N PHE A 295 2.89 -11.27 12.91
CA PHE A 295 1.98 -10.12 12.75
C PHE A 295 2.53 -9.07 11.77
N VAL A 296 3.85 -8.84 11.79
CA VAL A 296 4.54 -7.96 10.84
C VAL A 296 4.39 -8.51 9.42
N PHE A 297 4.40 -9.83 9.25
CA PHE A 297 4.13 -10.49 7.97
C PHE A 297 2.70 -10.23 7.46
N ILE A 298 1.70 -10.31 8.34
CA ILE A 298 0.30 -10.02 7.98
C ILE A 298 0.15 -8.55 7.60
N ILE A 299 0.75 -7.62 8.35
CA ILE A 299 0.72 -6.19 8.02
C ILE A 299 1.42 -5.93 6.68
N ASN A 300 2.59 -6.54 6.44
CA ASN A 300 3.29 -6.40 5.17
C ASN A 300 2.51 -6.98 4.01
N PHE A 301 1.90 -8.16 4.21
CA PHE A 301 1.04 -8.78 3.21
C PHE A 301 -0.15 -7.88 2.91
N LEU A 302 -0.87 -7.39 3.93
CA LEU A 302 -2.03 -6.50 3.76
C LEU A 302 -1.64 -5.15 3.13
N ALA A 303 -0.52 -4.56 3.51
CA ALA A 303 -0.05 -3.28 2.97
C ALA A 303 0.43 -3.40 1.51
N VAL A 304 0.97 -4.55 1.12
CA VAL A 304 1.30 -4.88 -0.28
C VAL A 304 0.03 -5.20 -1.08
N PHE A 305 -0.96 -5.84 -0.45
CA PHE A 305 -2.10 -6.45 -1.11
C PHE A 305 -3.32 -5.51 -1.27
N LEU A 306 -3.65 -4.72 -0.23
CA LEU A 306 -4.82 -3.82 -0.27
C LEU A 306 -4.73 -2.76 -1.38
N PRO A 307 -3.61 -2.03 -1.55
CA PRO A 307 -3.51 -0.98 -2.57
C PRO A 307 -3.68 -1.52 -4.00
N GLY A 308 -3.08 -2.68 -4.29
CA GLY A 308 -3.09 -3.26 -5.64
C GLY A 308 -4.43 -3.89 -6.05
N VAL A 309 -5.20 -4.44 -5.11
CA VAL A 309 -6.42 -5.20 -5.41
C VAL A 309 -7.69 -4.34 -5.33
N LEU A 310 -7.77 -3.41 -4.37
CA LEU A 310 -9.00 -2.66 -4.12
C LEU A 310 -9.17 -1.41 -5.00
N PHE A 311 -8.08 -0.78 -5.45
CA PHE A 311 -8.14 0.63 -5.88
C PHE A 311 -7.95 0.87 -7.39
N GLY A 312 -7.82 -0.20 -8.18
CA GLY A 312 -7.94 -0.12 -9.64
C GLY A 312 -7.01 0.90 -10.33
N ARG A 313 -7.53 1.64 -11.33
CA ARG A 313 -6.76 2.57 -12.19
C ARG A 313 -6.39 3.91 -11.54
N ARG A 314 -6.71 4.15 -10.27
CA ARG A 314 -6.48 5.45 -9.61
C ARG A 314 -5.07 5.50 -9.02
N ILE A 315 -4.07 5.78 -9.88
CA ILE A 315 -2.65 5.85 -9.51
C ILE A 315 -2.41 6.79 -8.32
N ILE A 316 -3.09 7.93 -8.28
CA ILE A 316 -2.96 8.93 -7.19
C ILE A 316 -3.44 8.36 -5.85
N LEU A 317 -4.55 7.62 -5.85
CA LEU A 317 -5.08 7.00 -4.63
C LEU A 317 -4.15 5.89 -4.13
N ASN A 318 -3.57 5.11 -5.04
CA ASN A 318 -2.58 4.09 -4.71
C ASN A 318 -1.29 4.68 -4.14
N LEU A 319 -0.81 5.79 -4.72
CA LEU A 319 0.34 6.53 -4.20
C LEU A 319 0.08 7.03 -2.78
N PHE A 320 -1.07 7.67 -2.56
CA PHE A 320 -1.47 8.19 -1.27
C PHE A 320 -1.56 7.08 -0.21
N LEU A 321 -2.21 5.97 -0.52
CA LEU A 321 -2.36 4.86 0.41
C LEU A 321 -1.04 4.15 0.70
N THR A 322 -0.17 3.97 -0.31
CA THR A 322 1.17 3.39 -0.12
C THR A 322 2.00 4.28 0.81
N PHE A 323 1.97 5.59 0.57
CA PHE A 323 2.62 6.57 1.46
C PHE A 323 2.06 6.51 2.88
N LEU A 324 0.74 6.48 3.02
CA LEU A 324 0.07 6.39 4.32
C LEU A 324 0.49 5.12 5.08
N PHE A 325 0.57 3.97 4.41
CA PHE A 325 1.04 2.72 5.02
C PHE A 325 2.50 2.81 5.45
N ILE A 326 3.41 3.35 4.62
CA ILE A 326 4.82 3.56 4.98
C ILE A 326 4.91 4.49 6.21
N PHE A 327 4.16 5.58 6.21
CA PHE A 327 4.13 6.55 7.30
C PHE A 327 3.63 5.93 8.61
N LEU A 328 2.49 5.22 8.57
CA LEU A 328 1.94 4.53 9.73
C LEU A 328 2.88 3.45 10.26
N TYR A 329 3.55 2.73 9.36
CA TYR A 329 4.55 1.73 9.73
C TYR A 329 5.74 2.36 10.44
N PHE A 330 6.26 3.48 9.92
CA PHE A 330 7.35 4.21 10.55
C PHE A 330 6.95 4.76 11.93
N MET A 331 5.76 5.34 12.05
CA MET A 331 5.19 5.79 13.32
C MET A 331 5.05 4.66 14.34
N PHE A 332 4.54 3.50 13.91
CA PHE A 332 4.42 2.33 14.78
C PHE A 332 5.80 1.79 15.20
N SER A 333 6.77 1.75 14.28
CA SER A 333 8.15 1.36 14.59
C SER A 333 8.83 2.33 15.57
N TYR A 334 8.59 3.64 15.41
CA TYR A 334 9.09 4.65 16.34
C TYR A 334 8.47 4.48 17.73
N GLN A 335 7.16 4.25 17.80
CA GLN A 335 6.49 3.97 19.07
C GLN A 335 7.00 2.68 19.71
N ALA A 336 7.18 1.61 18.94
CA ALA A 336 7.76 0.36 19.42
C ALA A 336 9.18 0.58 19.97
N PHE A 337 9.98 1.39 19.27
CA PHE A 337 11.33 1.76 19.69
C PHE A 337 11.35 2.48 21.03
N ILE A 338 10.46 3.46 21.26
CA ILE A 338 10.31 4.12 22.57
C ILE A 338 10.01 3.09 23.66
N ASN A 339 9.23 2.05 23.33
CA ASN A 339 8.88 0.94 24.22
C ASN A 339 9.94 -0.18 24.26
N LYS A 340 11.18 0.07 23.81
CA LYS A 340 12.31 -0.89 23.81
C LYS A 340 12.05 -2.16 22.98
N VAL A 341 11.17 -2.06 22.00
CA VAL A 341 10.87 -3.12 21.03
C VAL A 341 11.51 -2.76 19.69
N LEU A 342 12.33 -3.67 19.16
CA LEU A 342 12.92 -3.55 17.84
C LEU A 342 12.04 -4.26 16.81
N LEU A 343 11.38 -3.47 15.98
CA LEU A 343 10.71 -3.92 14.76
C LEU A 343 11.64 -3.76 13.55
N PRO A 344 11.62 -4.75 12.63
CA PRO A 344 12.48 -4.73 11.44
C PRO A 344 12.03 -3.70 10.42
N LEU A 345 12.79 -2.63 10.17
CA LEU A 345 12.40 -1.53 9.28
C LEU A 345 12.67 -1.79 7.79
N VAL A 346 13.76 -2.49 7.46
CA VAL A 346 14.31 -2.51 6.10
C VAL A 346 13.48 -3.40 5.18
N SER A 347 13.24 -4.65 5.58
CA SER A 347 12.51 -5.63 4.76
C SER A 347 11.08 -5.18 4.38
N PRO A 348 10.26 -4.64 5.30
CA PRO A 348 8.93 -4.11 4.99
C PRO A 348 8.95 -2.97 3.97
N SER A 349 9.86 -2.01 4.17
CA SER A 349 9.96 -0.80 3.36
C SER A 349 10.34 -1.14 1.92
N VAL A 350 11.30 -2.07 1.76
CA VAL A 350 11.72 -2.57 0.45
C VAL A 350 10.57 -3.33 -0.24
N GLY A 351 9.84 -4.17 0.49
CA GLY A 351 8.67 -4.88 -0.04
C GLY A 351 7.58 -3.94 -0.55
N LEU A 352 7.33 -2.83 0.14
CA LEU A 352 6.38 -1.79 -0.29
C LEU A 352 6.84 -1.08 -1.57
N ILE A 353 8.12 -0.75 -1.68
CA ILE A 353 8.70 -0.12 -2.88
C ILE A 353 8.61 -1.06 -4.08
N PHE A 354 8.97 -2.34 -3.93
CA PHE A 354 8.88 -3.31 -5.02
C PHE A 354 7.43 -3.64 -5.39
N SER A 355 6.51 -3.68 -4.43
CA SER A 355 5.07 -3.78 -4.72
C SER A 355 4.57 -2.60 -5.55
N PHE A 356 4.96 -1.38 -5.16
CA PHE A 356 4.63 -0.17 -5.91
C PHE A 356 5.22 -0.22 -7.32
N LEU A 357 6.50 -0.55 -7.45
CA LEU A 357 7.18 -0.63 -8.75
C LEU A 357 6.56 -1.71 -9.63
N GLY A 358 6.26 -2.87 -9.06
CA GLY A 358 5.54 -3.96 -9.73
C GLY A 358 4.15 -3.53 -10.22
N ASN A 359 3.41 -2.75 -9.43
CA ASN A 359 2.12 -2.20 -9.83
C ASN A 359 2.26 -1.12 -10.91
N VAL A 360 3.24 -0.22 -10.82
CA VAL A 360 3.51 0.80 -11.85
C VAL A 360 3.90 0.15 -13.17
N ILE A 361 4.83 -0.80 -13.11
CA ILE A 361 5.25 -1.61 -14.26
C ILE A 361 4.05 -2.37 -14.80
N TYR A 362 3.23 -3.01 -13.99
CA TYR A 362 2.03 -3.73 -14.42
C TYR A 362 0.99 -2.81 -15.09
N LEU A 363 0.71 -1.64 -14.51
CA LEU A 363 -0.22 -0.66 -15.08
C LEU A 363 0.29 -0.06 -16.40
N ASN A 364 1.61 0.02 -16.58
CA ASN A 364 2.25 0.51 -17.80
C ASN A 364 2.53 -0.60 -18.84
N LEU A 365 2.64 -1.86 -18.41
CA LEU A 365 2.88 -3.04 -19.26
C LEU A 365 1.59 -3.72 -19.73
N ILE A 366 0.43 -3.43 -19.13
CA ILE A 366 -0.82 -3.67 -19.83
C ILE A 366 -0.82 -2.72 -21.02
N PRO A 367 -0.73 -3.22 -22.27
CA PRO A 367 -0.91 -2.35 -23.40
C PRO A 367 -2.33 -1.79 -23.27
N LYS A 368 -2.47 -0.45 -23.20
CA LYS A 368 -3.66 0.15 -23.80
C LYS A 368 -3.64 -0.41 -25.21
N GLU A 369 -4.59 -1.28 -25.58
CA GLU A 369 -4.66 -1.80 -26.95
C GLU A 369 -4.71 -0.61 -27.90
N ARG A 370 -3.53 -0.23 -28.39
CA ARG A 370 -3.36 0.82 -29.35
C ARG A 370 -3.60 0.11 -30.66
N LEU A 371 -4.88 -0.01 -30.99
CA LEU A 371 -5.33 -0.63 -32.22
C LEU A 371 -4.88 0.19 -33.45
N GLU A 372 -4.28 1.37 -33.27
CA GLU A 372 -3.66 2.15 -34.35
C GLU A 372 -2.64 1.29 -35.12
N GLY A 373 -2.86 1.15 -36.43
CA GLY A 373 -2.08 0.30 -37.31
C GLY A 373 -2.64 -1.12 -37.49
N VAL A 374 -3.51 -1.61 -36.60
CA VAL A 374 -4.19 -2.91 -36.75
C VAL A 374 -5.12 -2.88 -37.96
N VAL A 375 -5.13 -3.97 -38.73
CA VAL A 375 -6.00 -4.13 -39.89
C VAL A 375 -7.05 -5.20 -39.62
N ILE A 376 -8.31 -4.79 -39.47
CA ILE A 376 -9.46 -5.69 -39.26
C ILE A 376 -10.00 -6.18 -40.61
N LYS A 377 -10.36 -7.46 -40.71
CA LYS A 377 -10.81 -8.18 -41.92
C LYS A 377 -9.84 -8.03 -43.09
N ARG A 378 -8.54 -7.81 -42.81
CA ARG A 378 -7.52 -7.38 -43.80
C ARG A 378 -7.91 -6.14 -44.63
N ARG A 379 -8.98 -5.42 -44.26
CA ARG A 379 -9.62 -4.35 -45.03
C ARG A 379 -9.54 -3.01 -44.31
N TYR A 380 -9.89 -2.98 -43.02
CA TYR A 380 -10.03 -1.74 -42.28
C TYR A 380 -8.79 -1.47 -41.43
N LYS A 381 -7.95 -0.54 -41.86
CA LYS A 381 -6.75 -0.13 -41.12
C LYS A 381 -7.11 0.94 -40.11
N ILE A 382 -7.04 0.62 -38.81
CA ILE A 382 -7.33 1.59 -37.75
C ILE A 382 -6.25 2.68 -37.75
N LEU A 383 -6.69 3.94 -37.75
CA LEU A 383 -5.83 5.12 -37.81
C LEU A 383 -5.67 5.77 -36.43
N LYS A 384 -6.80 6.07 -35.77
CA LYS A 384 -6.82 6.73 -34.46
C LYS A 384 -8.09 6.42 -33.68
N LYS A 385 -8.04 6.52 -32.36
CA LYS A 385 -9.25 6.44 -31.51
C LYS A 385 -10.03 7.75 -31.57
N LEU A 386 -11.36 7.67 -31.77
CA LEU A 386 -12.27 8.82 -31.79
C LEU A 386 -12.96 9.03 -30.43
N GLY A 387 -13.28 7.95 -29.73
CA GLY A 387 -13.97 8.00 -28.45
C GLY A 387 -14.05 6.66 -27.73
N SER A 388 -14.47 6.68 -26.47
CA SER A 388 -14.73 5.48 -25.68
C SER A 388 -16.01 5.66 -24.85
N GLY A 389 -16.94 4.72 -24.98
CA GLY A 389 -18.10 4.60 -24.10
C GLY A 389 -17.91 3.50 -23.05
N GLY A 390 -19.00 3.17 -22.36
CA GLY A 390 -19.03 2.13 -21.32
C GLY A 390 -18.86 0.71 -21.86
N MET A 391 -19.34 0.42 -23.07
CA MET A 391 -19.32 -0.93 -23.65
C MET A 391 -18.41 -1.09 -24.87
N ALA A 392 -18.12 0.02 -25.57
CA ALA A 392 -17.40 0.01 -26.82
C ALA A 392 -16.46 1.21 -26.96
N SER A 393 -15.50 1.11 -27.88
CA SER A 393 -14.66 2.22 -28.32
C SER A 393 -14.84 2.45 -29.82
N VAL A 394 -14.83 3.71 -30.23
CA VAL A 394 -14.98 4.11 -31.63
C VAL A 394 -13.62 4.57 -32.15
N TYR A 395 -13.24 4.06 -33.32
CA TYR A 395 -11.98 4.33 -33.98
C TYR A 395 -12.22 4.86 -35.39
N LEU A 396 -11.39 5.79 -35.85
CA LEU A 396 -11.26 6.13 -37.25
C LEU A 396 -10.41 5.06 -37.93
N ALA A 397 -10.85 4.57 -39.08
CA ALA A 397 -10.11 3.61 -39.88
C ALA A 397 -10.17 3.99 -41.37
N LEU A 398 -9.16 3.54 -42.12
CA LEU A 398 -9.16 3.58 -43.58
C LEU A 398 -9.70 2.25 -44.11
N ASP A 399 -10.79 2.28 -44.86
CA ASP A 399 -11.22 1.15 -45.66
C ASP A 399 -10.31 1.03 -46.89
N ARG A 400 -9.38 0.06 -46.87
CA ARG A 400 -8.41 -0.16 -47.95
C ARG A 400 -9.05 -0.58 -49.28
N LYS A 401 -10.32 -1.00 -49.28
CA LYS A 401 -11.02 -1.39 -50.51
C LYS A 401 -11.61 -0.17 -51.22
N THR A 402 -12.14 0.79 -50.46
CA THR A 402 -12.82 1.98 -51.00
C THR A 402 -11.98 3.24 -50.92
N GLU A 403 -10.83 3.17 -50.24
CA GLU A 403 -9.93 4.28 -49.91
C GLU A 403 -10.62 5.43 -49.15
N LYS A 404 -11.71 5.12 -48.45
CA LYS A 404 -12.48 6.09 -47.65
C LYS A 404 -12.26 5.88 -46.16
N GLU A 405 -12.32 6.98 -45.43
CA GLU A 405 -12.38 6.95 -43.97
C GLU A 405 -13.74 6.42 -43.49
N VAL A 406 -13.69 5.53 -42.51
CA VAL A 406 -14.85 4.91 -41.85
C VAL A 406 -14.66 4.97 -40.33
N ALA A 407 -15.76 4.92 -39.59
CA ALA A 407 -15.70 4.75 -38.14
C ALA A 407 -15.99 3.29 -37.77
N ILE A 408 -15.25 2.75 -36.82
CA ILE A 408 -15.41 1.37 -36.33
C ILE A 408 -15.66 1.40 -34.83
N LYS A 409 -16.83 0.92 -34.43
CA LYS A 409 -17.21 0.73 -33.03
C LYS A 409 -16.89 -0.72 -32.66
N ILE A 410 -15.96 -0.90 -31.71
CA ILE A 410 -15.43 -2.18 -31.26
C ILE A 410 -15.83 -2.39 -29.81
N LEU A 411 -16.47 -3.50 -29.49
CA LEU A 411 -16.80 -3.88 -28.10
C LEU A 411 -15.51 -4.07 -27.28
N HIS A 412 -15.53 -3.66 -26.01
CA HIS A 412 -14.38 -3.94 -25.14
C HIS A 412 -14.25 -5.46 -24.94
N PRO A 413 -13.02 -6.01 -24.85
CA PRO A 413 -12.81 -7.46 -24.75
C PRO A 413 -13.57 -8.13 -23.61
N GLN A 414 -13.78 -7.42 -22.50
CA GLN A 414 -14.55 -7.93 -21.35
C GLN A 414 -16.04 -8.21 -21.65
N TYR A 415 -16.59 -7.64 -22.72
CA TYR A 415 -17.97 -7.84 -23.17
C TYR A 415 -18.06 -8.73 -24.43
N ALA A 416 -16.93 -9.08 -25.04
CA ALA A 416 -16.89 -9.85 -26.29
C ALA A 416 -17.33 -11.32 -26.13
N GLU A 417 -17.47 -11.80 -24.90
CA GLU A 417 -17.96 -13.15 -24.54
C GLU A 417 -19.29 -13.13 -23.77
N ASP A 418 -19.80 -11.95 -23.40
CA ASP A 418 -21.06 -11.80 -22.70
C ASP A 418 -22.22 -11.95 -23.69
N LYS A 419 -22.96 -13.06 -23.58
CA LYS A 419 -24.06 -13.39 -24.49
C LYS A 419 -25.12 -12.29 -24.56
N GLU A 420 -25.47 -11.70 -23.42
CA GLU A 420 -26.52 -10.69 -23.34
C GLU A 420 -26.07 -9.38 -24.01
N VAL A 421 -24.81 -8.99 -23.85
CA VAL A 421 -24.23 -7.81 -24.50
C VAL A 421 -24.07 -8.03 -26.01
N LEU A 422 -23.63 -9.22 -26.42
CA LEU A 422 -23.49 -9.58 -27.84
C LEU A 422 -24.84 -9.58 -28.56
N GLU A 423 -25.87 -10.19 -27.99
CA GLU A 423 -27.22 -10.21 -28.55
C GLU A 423 -27.76 -8.79 -28.75
N ARG A 424 -27.55 -7.90 -27.76
CA ARG A 424 -27.91 -6.48 -27.87
C ARG A 424 -27.16 -5.78 -29.01
N PHE A 425 -25.84 -6.02 -29.12
CA PHE A 425 -25.00 -5.39 -30.13
C PHE A 425 -25.36 -5.84 -31.56
N TYR A 426 -25.57 -7.14 -31.79
CA TYR A 426 -26.01 -7.63 -33.10
C TYR A 426 -27.39 -7.14 -33.46
N ARG A 427 -28.31 -7.04 -32.49
CA ARG A 427 -29.62 -6.44 -32.73
C ARG A 427 -29.49 -4.96 -33.16
N GLU A 428 -28.54 -4.21 -32.58
CA GLU A 428 -28.29 -2.79 -32.94
C GLU A 428 -27.90 -2.68 -34.41
N ILE A 429 -27.02 -3.59 -34.84
CA ILE A 429 -26.62 -3.71 -36.23
C ILE A 429 -27.82 -4.03 -37.13
N GLU A 430 -28.66 -5.01 -36.78
CA GLU A 430 -29.81 -5.41 -37.61
C GLU A 430 -30.84 -4.29 -37.81
N ILE A 431 -31.13 -3.52 -36.75
CA ILE A 431 -32.06 -2.38 -36.84
C ILE A 431 -31.48 -1.27 -37.73
N CYS A 432 -30.22 -0.91 -37.50
CA CYS A 432 -29.60 0.18 -38.23
C CYS A 432 -29.27 -0.18 -39.69
N LYS A 433 -29.15 -1.47 -40.04
CA LYS A 433 -28.96 -1.94 -41.43
C LYS A 433 -30.11 -1.59 -42.36
N VAL A 434 -31.35 -1.55 -41.86
CA VAL A 434 -32.54 -1.24 -42.68
C VAL A 434 -32.82 0.25 -42.81
N LEU A 435 -32.06 1.10 -42.12
CA LEU A 435 -32.22 2.54 -42.15
C LEU A 435 -31.30 3.16 -43.22
N ASP A 436 -31.89 3.76 -44.25
CA ASP A 436 -31.15 4.52 -45.27
C ASP A 436 -31.78 5.91 -45.41
N HIS A 437 -31.20 6.88 -44.71
CA HIS A 437 -31.71 8.24 -44.65
C HIS A 437 -30.55 9.26 -44.58
N PRO A 438 -30.64 10.42 -45.26
CA PRO A 438 -29.54 11.41 -45.28
C PRO A 438 -29.12 11.90 -43.89
N TYR A 439 -30.03 11.94 -42.92
CA TYR A 439 -29.77 12.37 -41.55
C TYR A 439 -29.55 11.23 -40.55
N ILE A 440 -29.36 9.99 -41.02
CA ILE A 440 -29.00 8.84 -40.17
C ILE A 440 -27.60 8.36 -40.57
N VAL A 441 -26.78 7.97 -39.59
CA VAL A 441 -25.46 7.37 -39.85
C VAL A 441 -25.63 5.95 -40.40
N LYS A 442 -25.09 5.72 -41.60
CA LYS A 442 -25.18 4.43 -42.29
C LYS A 442 -24.20 3.40 -41.72
N ILE A 443 -24.70 2.18 -41.47
CA ILE A 443 -23.86 1.00 -41.21
C ILE A 443 -23.37 0.43 -42.54
N LEU A 444 -22.07 0.15 -42.63
CA LEU A 444 -21.40 -0.33 -43.84
C LEU A 444 -21.03 -1.81 -43.75
N ASP A 445 -20.57 -2.28 -42.59
CA ASP A 445 -20.17 -3.67 -42.35
C ASP A 445 -20.25 -3.98 -40.85
N HIS A 446 -20.14 -5.26 -40.49
CA HIS A 446 -20.01 -5.72 -39.11
C HIS A 446 -19.29 -7.07 -39.10
N GLY A 447 -18.83 -7.51 -37.94
CA GLY A 447 -18.29 -8.85 -37.82
C GLY A 447 -17.63 -9.14 -36.50
N LYS A 448 -17.06 -10.33 -36.44
CA LYS A 448 -16.19 -10.81 -35.37
C LYS A 448 -14.89 -11.31 -36.00
N GLU A 449 -13.76 -10.81 -35.52
CA GLU A 449 -12.43 -11.27 -35.94
C GLU A 449 -11.52 -11.33 -34.71
N ASN A 450 -10.92 -12.50 -34.48
CA ASN A 450 -10.20 -12.80 -33.23
C ASN A 450 -11.09 -12.49 -32.01
N ASP A 451 -10.60 -11.64 -31.10
CA ASP A 451 -11.32 -11.20 -29.89
C ASP A 451 -12.15 -9.92 -30.11
N TYR A 452 -12.20 -9.38 -31.34
CA TYR A 452 -12.90 -8.13 -31.64
C TYR A 452 -14.27 -8.40 -32.26
N VAL A 453 -15.31 -7.91 -31.58
CA VAL A 453 -16.65 -7.79 -32.15
C VAL A 453 -16.87 -6.31 -32.51
N PHE A 454 -17.21 -6.04 -33.76
CA PHE A 454 -17.20 -4.69 -34.30
C PHE A 454 -18.32 -4.41 -35.30
N MET A 455 -18.64 -3.13 -35.45
CA MET A 455 -19.47 -2.58 -36.53
C MET A 455 -18.74 -1.42 -37.20
N VAL A 456 -18.85 -1.35 -38.52
CA VAL A 456 -18.27 -0.31 -39.37
C VAL A 456 -19.41 0.58 -39.85
N MET A 457 -19.23 1.89 -39.68
CA MET A 457 -20.19 2.92 -40.03
C MET A 457 -19.52 4.03 -40.84
N GLU A 458 -20.32 4.83 -41.55
CA GLU A 458 -19.79 6.01 -42.22
C GLU A 458 -19.10 6.94 -41.22
N PHE A 459 -17.95 7.51 -41.62
CA PHE A 459 -17.28 8.48 -40.78
C PHE A 459 -17.92 9.85 -40.95
N VAL A 460 -18.49 10.40 -39.87
CA VAL A 460 -19.02 11.76 -39.84
C VAL A 460 -17.92 12.73 -39.42
N ASN A 461 -17.36 13.44 -40.40
CA ASN A 461 -16.34 14.47 -40.15
C ASN A 461 -16.98 15.75 -39.58
N GLY A 462 -17.13 15.79 -38.26
CA GLY A 462 -17.86 16.83 -37.55
C GLY A 462 -17.65 16.81 -36.05
N LYS A 463 -18.50 17.57 -35.33
CA LYS A 463 -18.58 17.56 -33.87
C LYS A 463 -19.96 17.03 -33.45
N ASP A 464 -20.02 16.33 -32.33
CA ASP A 464 -21.29 16.05 -31.68
C ASP A 464 -21.90 17.36 -31.14
N LEU A 465 -23.23 17.39 -31.04
CA LEU A 465 -23.99 18.57 -30.65
C LEU A 465 -23.67 19.00 -29.22
N LYS A 466 -23.28 18.06 -28.34
CA LYS A 466 -22.89 18.38 -26.96
C LYS A 466 -21.70 19.35 -26.94
N LYS A 467 -20.63 19.04 -27.69
CA LYS A 467 -19.46 19.92 -27.80
C LYS A 467 -19.83 21.29 -28.39
N ILE A 468 -20.76 21.32 -29.33
CA ILE A 468 -21.20 22.59 -29.94
C ILE A 468 -21.93 23.46 -28.92
N ILE A 469 -22.81 22.88 -28.10
CA ILE A 469 -23.49 23.58 -27.00
C ILE A 469 -22.47 24.11 -25.98
N GLU A 470 -21.48 23.29 -25.60
CA GLU A 470 -20.44 23.67 -24.64
C GLU A 470 -19.56 24.83 -25.13
N GLU A 471 -19.19 24.81 -26.42
CA GLU A 471 -18.36 25.84 -27.07
C GLU A 471 -19.12 27.15 -27.28
N ARG A 472 -20.37 27.09 -27.77
CA ARG A 472 -21.15 28.30 -28.10
C ARG A 472 -21.94 28.86 -26.93
N LYS A 473 -22.07 28.10 -25.84
CA LYS A 473 -22.99 28.31 -24.72
C LYS A 473 -24.47 28.25 -25.11
N ARG A 474 -24.89 28.87 -26.21
CA ARG A 474 -26.25 28.81 -26.76
C ARG A 474 -26.19 28.69 -28.27
N ILE A 475 -27.12 27.94 -28.84
CA ILE A 475 -27.29 27.81 -30.28
C ILE A 475 -28.36 28.82 -30.74
N PRO A 476 -28.11 29.62 -31.80
CA PRO A 476 -29.11 30.54 -32.34
C PRO A 476 -30.43 29.82 -32.65
N VAL A 477 -31.55 30.47 -32.35
CA VAL A 477 -32.90 29.86 -32.45
C VAL A 477 -33.14 29.24 -33.81
N SER A 478 -32.80 29.95 -34.89
CA SER A 478 -32.95 29.46 -36.27
C SER A 478 -32.17 28.17 -36.52
N MET A 479 -30.93 28.10 -36.06
CA MET A 479 -30.07 26.92 -36.20
C MET A 479 -30.59 25.75 -35.36
N ALA A 480 -31.03 26.01 -34.13
CA ALA A 480 -31.61 24.99 -33.26
C ALA A 480 -32.89 24.39 -33.87
N VAL A 481 -33.79 25.23 -34.41
CA VAL A 481 -34.99 24.78 -35.13
C VAL A 481 -34.65 23.89 -36.31
N GLU A 482 -33.66 24.28 -37.14
CA GLU A 482 -33.25 23.46 -38.28
C GLU A 482 -32.65 22.11 -37.85
N ILE A 483 -31.84 22.08 -36.78
CA ILE A 483 -31.33 20.83 -36.22
C ILE A 483 -32.49 19.94 -35.76
N VAL A 484 -33.45 20.48 -35.00
CA VAL A 484 -34.62 19.73 -34.52
C VAL A 484 -35.44 19.20 -35.68
N LYS A 485 -35.70 19.99 -36.72
CA LYS A 485 -36.39 19.53 -37.94
C LYS A 485 -35.66 18.34 -38.56
N LYS A 486 -34.34 18.40 -38.71
CA LYS A 486 -33.58 17.31 -39.36
C LYS A 486 -33.54 16.03 -38.52
N VAL A 487 -33.46 16.16 -37.19
CA VAL A 487 -33.57 15.02 -36.28
C VAL A 487 -35.00 14.46 -36.29
N ALA A 488 -36.04 15.30 -36.33
CA ALA A 488 -37.42 14.86 -36.43
C ALA A 488 -37.71 14.19 -37.79
N GLU A 489 -37.14 14.66 -38.90
CA GLU A 489 -37.21 13.97 -40.19
C GLU A 489 -36.57 12.57 -40.12
N ALA A 490 -35.40 12.44 -39.46
CA ALA A 490 -34.74 11.14 -39.24
C ALA A 490 -35.56 10.17 -38.38
N LEU A 491 -36.14 10.69 -37.28
CA LEU A 491 -36.95 9.92 -36.34
C LEU A 491 -38.30 9.51 -36.96
N SER A 492 -38.93 10.38 -37.75
CA SER A 492 -40.14 10.05 -38.54
C SER A 492 -39.87 8.88 -39.48
N TYR A 493 -38.76 8.94 -40.22
CA TYR A 493 -38.34 7.86 -41.11
C TYR A 493 -38.12 6.54 -40.35
N ALA A 494 -37.41 6.56 -39.21
CA ALA A 494 -37.23 5.37 -38.38
C ALA A 494 -38.56 4.83 -37.84
N ASN A 495 -39.46 5.71 -37.40
CA ASN A 495 -40.78 5.32 -36.90
C ASN A 495 -41.64 4.67 -38.00
N SER A 496 -41.52 5.11 -39.27
CA SER A 496 -42.17 4.44 -40.41
C SER A 496 -41.72 2.99 -40.63
N LYS A 497 -40.56 2.62 -40.06
CA LYS A 497 -40.01 1.26 -40.02
C LYS A 497 -40.27 0.55 -38.68
N ASN A 498 -41.14 1.11 -37.83
CA ASN A 498 -41.42 0.65 -36.46
C ASN A 498 -40.19 0.65 -35.53
N ILE A 499 -39.25 1.56 -35.76
CA ILE A 499 -38.03 1.70 -34.97
C ILE A 499 -38.12 2.99 -34.14
N VAL A 500 -37.94 2.85 -32.83
CA VAL A 500 -37.85 3.95 -31.86
C VAL A 500 -36.40 4.06 -31.40
N HIS A 501 -35.85 5.27 -31.33
CA HIS A 501 -34.43 5.52 -31.05
C HIS A 501 -34.07 5.30 -29.57
N ARG A 502 -34.90 5.78 -28.64
CA ARG A 502 -34.84 5.55 -27.18
C ARG A 502 -33.64 6.14 -26.42
N ASP A 503 -32.60 6.62 -27.09
CA ASP A 503 -31.45 7.29 -26.46
C ASP A 503 -31.11 8.61 -27.17
N ILE A 504 -32.12 9.47 -27.41
CA ILE A 504 -31.88 10.79 -28.01
C ILE A 504 -31.19 11.71 -27.00
N LYS A 505 -30.01 12.19 -27.39
CA LYS A 505 -29.17 13.11 -26.62
C LYS A 505 -28.17 13.84 -27.53
N PRO A 506 -27.58 14.96 -27.10
CA PRO A 506 -26.70 15.75 -27.96
C PRO A 506 -25.43 15.00 -28.40
N GLN A 507 -24.96 14.02 -27.62
CA GLN A 507 -23.80 13.19 -28.00
C GLN A 507 -24.09 12.27 -29.20
N ASN A 508 -25.36 11.96 -29.47
CA ASN A 508 -25.81 11.09 -30.56
C ASN A 508 -26.23 11.89 -31.81
N ILE A 509 -26.12 13.21 -31.78
CA ILE A 509 -26.43 14.11 -32.91
C ILE A 509 -25.12 14.75 -33.36
N MET A 510 -24.67 14.43 -34.57
CA MET A 510 -23.45 14.95 -35.17
C MET A 510 -23.75 16.07 -36.16
N ILE A 511 -22.96 17.13 -36.13
CA ILE A 511 -22.96 18.21 -37.11
C ILE A 511 -21.63 18.17 -37.86
N THR A 512 -21.72 17.91 -39.16
CA THR A 512 -20.57 17.89 -40.09
C THR A 512 -20.00 19.30 -40.29
N LYS A 513 -18.76 19.40 -40.78
CA LYS A 513 -18.14 20.70 -41.12
C LYS A 513 -18.93 21.52 -42.15
N ASP A 514 -19.68 20.85 -43.03
CA ASP A 514 -20.57 21.46 -44.02
C ASP A 514 -21.99 21.71 -43.49
N GLY A 515 -22.23 21.55 -42.18
CA GLY A 515 -23.48 21.91 -41.53
C GLY A 515 -24.61 20.88 -41.62
N LYS A 516 -24.36 19.69 -42.19
CA LYS A 516 -25.34 18.59 -42.22
C LYS A 516 -25.46 17.90 -40.86
N VAL A 517 -26.69 17.57 -40.50
CA VAL A 517 -27.07 16.83 -39.29
C VAL A 517 -27.06 15.33 -39.55
N LYS A 518 -26.51 14.55 -38.62
CA LYS A 518 -26.47 13.09 -38.66
C LYS A 518 -26.81 12.51 -37.28
N LEU A 519 -27.85 11.69 -37.20
CA LEU A 519 -28.26 10.96 -36.00
C LEU A 519 -27.58 9.58 -35.98
N MET A 520 -27.04 9.18 -34.83
CA MET A 520 -26.34 7.91 -34.64
C MET A 520 -26.80 7.18 -33.36
N ASP A 521 -26.38 5.92 -33.21
CA ASP A 521 -26.59 5.09 -32.02
C ASP A 521 -28.08 4.90 -31.64
N PHE A 522 -28.86 4.28 -32.53
CA PHE A 522 -30.24 3.84 -32.22
C PHE A 522 -30.20 2.84 -31.06
N GLY A 523 -30.56 3.32 -29.87
CA GLY A 523 -30.36 2.63 -28.59
C GLY A 523 -31.27 1.41 -28.43
N ILE A 524 -30.68 0.21 -28.47
CA ILE A 524 -31.42 -1.06 -28.26
C ILE A 524 -31.50 -1.52 -26.80
N ALA A 525 -31.02 -0.72 -25.84
CA ALA A 525 -30.95 -1.14 -24.43
C ALA A 525 -32.31 -1.47 -23.74
N ARG A 526 -33.45 -1.50 -24.44
CA ARG A 526 -34.79 -1.57 -23.83
C ARG A 526 -35.82 -2.45 -24.54
N ILE A 527 -35.44 -3.54 -25.20
CA ILE A 527 -36.44 -4.47 -25.76
C ILE A 527 -36.53 -5.71 -24.87
N GLY A 528 -37.52 -5.72 -23.98
CA GLY A 528 -38.03 -6.92 -23.33
C GLY A 528 -38.06 -6.85 -21.80
N GLY A 529 -39.15 -6.30 -21.23
CA GLY A 529 -39.75 -6.66 -19.93
C GLY A 529 -38.91 -6.72 -18.65
N LEU A 530 -37.60 -6.50 -18.68
CA LEU A 530 -36.69 -6.58 -17.55
C LEU A 530 -36.31 -5.16 -17.13
N SER A 531 -36.39 -4.94 -15.82
CA SER A 531 -36.31 -3.65 -15.13
C SER A 531 -35.27 -2.69 -15.71
N THR A 532 -35.70 -1.45 -15.99
CA THR A 532 -34.83 -0.30 -16.34
C THR A 532 -33.80 0.06 -15.26
N LEU A 533 -33.98 -0.52 -14.07
CA LEU A 533 -33.04 -0.54 -12.96
C LEU A 533 -32.38 -1.91 -12.88
N THR A 534 -31.05 -1.93 -12.93
CA THR A 534 -30.26 -3.11 -12.55
C THR A 534 -30.51 -3.46 -11.08
N GLN A 535 -30.22 -4.69 -10.63
CA GLN A 535 -30.32 -5.10 -9.22
C GLN A 535 -29.50 -4.20 -8.25
N THR A 536 -28.57 -3.40 -8.77
CA THR A 536 -27.75 -2.42 -8.03
C THR A 536 -28.29 -0.98 -8.11
N GLY A 537 -29.49 -0.74 -8.65
CA GLY A 537 -30.08 0.59 -8.76
C GLY A 537 -29.48 1.50 -9.84
N MET A 538 -28.65 0.98 -10.74
CA MET A 538 -28.09 1.76 -11.85
C MET A 538 -29.02 1.70 -13.06
N PHE A 539 -29.38 2.88 -13.57
CA PHE A 539 -30.14 3.08 -14.80
C PHE A 539 -29.22 2.90 -16.02
N MET A 540 -29.68 2.12 -17.00
CA MET A 540 -28.93 1.88 -18.23
C MET A 540 -29.29 2.98 -19.26
N GLY A 541 -28.40 3.98 -19.39
CA GLY A 541 -28.55 5.12 -20.31
C GLY A 541 -28.06 6.44 -19.70
N THR A 542 -28.30 7.56 -20.39
CA THR A 542 -28.07 8.92 -19.86
C THR A 542 -29.40 9.46 -19.31
N PRO A 543 -29.67 9.32 -17.99
CA PRO A 543 -31.00 9.61 -17.42
C PRO A 543 -31.42 11.07 -17.64
N GLN A 544 -30.48 11.99 -17.86
CA GLN A 544 -30.70 13.43 -18.11
C GLN A 544 -31.56 13.76 -19.33
N TYR A 545 -31.77 12.83 -20.29
CA TYR A 545 -32.60 13.07 -21.48
C TYR A 545 -33.81 12.14 -21.60
N ALA A 546 -33.88 11.10 -20.77
CA ALA A 546 -34.93 10.08 -20.87
C ALA A 546 -36.33 10.62 -20.55
N SER A 547 -37.37 10.10 -21.20
CA SER A 547 -38.75 10.47 -20.85
C SER A 547 -39.22 9.89 -19.50
N PRO A 548 -40.29 10.42 -18.89
CA PRO A 548 -40.85 9.87 -17.65
C PRO A 548 -41.17 8.37 -17.75
N GLU A 549 -41.85 7.94 -18.81
CA GLU A 549 -42.20 6.55 -19.05
C GLU A 549 -40.96 5.65 -19.26
N GLN A 550 -39.87 6.21 -19.80
CA GLN A 550 -38.59 5.53 -19.90
C GLN A 550 -37.90 5.37 -18.54
N LEU A 551 -37.99 6.35 -17.64
CA LEU A 551 -37.45 6.20 -16.30
C LEU A 551 -38.23 5.13 -15.53
N GLU A 552 -39.55 5.10 -15.67
CA GLU A 552 -40.45 4.17 -14.98
C GLU A 552 -40.42 2.74 -15.53
N GLY A 553 -39.79 2.53 -16.69
CA GLY A 553 -39.78 1.22 -17.35
C GLY A 553 -41.10 0.83 -18.01
N LYS A 554 -41.97 1.81 -18.26
CA LYS A 554 -43.22 1.62 -19.01
C LYS A 554 -42.95 1.43 -20.51
N LYS A 555 -43.99 1.10 -21.26
CA LYS A 555 -43.91 0.95 -22.72
C LYS A 555 -43.45 2.27 -23.37
N VAL A 556 -42.43 2.18 -24.21
CA VAL A 556 -41.79 3.31 -24.90
C VAL A 556 -42.21 3.29 -26.37
N ASP A 557 -42.66 4.43 -26.89
CA ASP A 557 -42.99 4.65 -28.30
C ASP A 557 -42.33 5.94 -28.82
N VAL A 558 -42.67 6.37 -30.04
CA VAL A 558 -42.08 7.57 -30.67
C VAL A 558 -42.26 8.85 -29.85
N ARG A 559 -43.29 8.94 -28.99
CA ARG A 559 -43.55 10.09 -28.13
C ARG A 559 -42.50 10.25 -27.03
N SER A 560 -41.77 9.18 -26.72
CA SER A 560 -40.59 9.24 -25.85
C SER A 560 -39.41 9.91 -26.56
N ASP A 561 -39.19 9.62 -27.84
CA ASP A 561 -38.14 10.28 -28.64
C ASP A 561 -38.46 11.78 -28.83
N ILE A 562 -39.74 12.15 -28.98
CA ILE A 562 -40.21 13.54 -29.01
C ILE A 562 -39.82 14.27 -27.72
N PHE A 563 -40.11 13.65 -26.57
CA PHE A 563 -39.77 14.24 -25.28
C PHE A 563 -38.26 14.46 -25.16
N SER A 564 -37.45 13.44 -25.44
CA SER A 564 -36.00 13.54 -25.37
C SER A 564 -35.44 14.60 -26.33
N LEU A 565 -36.00 14.71 -27.54
CA LEU A 565 -35.64 15.78 -28.48
C LEU A 565 -36.04 17.16 -27.96
N GLY A 566 -37.13 17.28 -27.20
CA GLY A 566 -37.55 18.51 -26.54
C GLY A 566 -36.56 18.97 -25.46
N ILE A 567 -36.04 18.02 -24.67
CA ILE A 567 -34.97 18.31 -23.69
C ILE A 567 -33.69 18.77 -24.41
N VAL A 568 -33.32 18.12 -25.52
CA VAL A 568 -32.18 18.57 -26.36
C VAL A 568 -32.43 19.97 -26.92
N PHE A 569 -33.65 20.27 -27.36
CA PHE A 569 -34.01 21.58 -27.89
C PHE A 569 -33.89 22.67 -26.83
N TYR A 570 -34.39 22.40 -25.62
CA TYR A 570 -34.23 23.30 -24.47
C TYR A 570 -32.75 23.55 -24.16
N GLU A 571 -31.93 22.49 -24.10
CA GLU A 571 -30.50 22.62 -23.80
C GLU A 571 -29.76 23.42 -24.89
N MET A 572 -30.09 23.22 -26.17
CA MET A 572 -29.51 24.00 -27.26
C MET A 572 -29.76 25.50 -27.10
N LEU A 573 -30.98 25.88 -26.70
CA LEU A 573 -31.39 27.29 -26.61
C LEU A 573 -30.92 27.98 -25.33
N THR A 574 -30.71 27.23 -24.25
CA THR A 574 -30.38 27.79 -22.93
C THR A 574 -28.91 27.59 -22.54
N GLY A 575 -28.28 26.53 -23.06
CA GLY A 575 -26.95 26.08 -22.67
C GLY A 575 -26.90 25.18 -21.45
N ILE A 576 -28.04 24.94 -20.79
CA ILE A 576 -28.11 24.19 -19.55
C ILE A 576 -29.20 23.11 -19.63
N LEU A 577 -29.04 22.05 -18.84
CA LEU A 577 -30.06 21.04 -18.70
C LEU A 577 -31.21 21.57 -17.83
N PRO A 578 -32.48 21.26 -18.17
CA PRO A 578 -33.64 21.72 -17.40
C PRO A 578 -33.73 21.08 -16.01
N TYR A 579 -33.18 19.87 -15.86
CA TYR A 579 -33.16 19.13 -14.61
C TYR A 579 -31.73 18.68 -14.31
N SER A 580 -31.26 18.95 -13.10
CA SER A 580 -29.92 18.57 -12.63
C SER A 580 -30.03 17.98 -11.23
N GLU A 581 -30.31 16.68 -11.16
CA GLU A 581 -30.43 15.93 -9.91
C GLU A 581 -29.28 14.91 -9.79
N GLU A 582 -28.81 14.68 -8.58
CA GLU A 582 -27.68 13.77 -8.31
C GLU A 582 -28.05 12.29 -8.50
N THR A 583 -29.29 11.92 -8.20
CA THR A 583 -29.76 10.54 -8.31
C THR A 583 -30.81 10.39 -9.41
N THR A 584 -30.85 9.21 -10.07
CA THR A 584 -31.86 8.92 -11.08
C THR A 584 -33.28 8.90 -10.49
N ILE A 585 -33.42 8.52 -9.23
CA ILE A 585 -34.71 8.51 -8.52
C ILE A 585 -35.20 9.95 -8.30
N SER A 586 -34.33 10.85 -7.85
CA SER A 586 -34.66 12.27 -7.72
C SER A 586 -35.04 12.90 -9.05
N LEU A 587 -34.32 12.58 -10.12
CA LEU A 587 -34.62 13.04 -11.47
C LEU A 587 -35.99 12.55 -11.97
N MET A 588 -36.33 11.29 -11.69
CA MET A 588 -37.64 10.71 -12.00
C MET A 588 -38.76 11.43 -11.26
N LEU A 589 -38.63 11.61 -9.94
CA LEU A 589 -39.62 12.30 -9.11
C LEU A 589 -39.84 13.73 -9.60
N LYS A 590 -38.76 14.45 -9.92
CA LYS A 590 -38.84 15.83 -10.42
C LYS A 590 -39.61 15.92 -11.73
N ARG A 591 -39.35 15.03 -12.70
CA ARG A 591 -40.08 14.98 -13.97
C ARG A 591 -41.55 14.59 -13.85
N TYR A 592 -41.89 13.85 -12.80
CA TYR A 592 -43.28 13.49 -12.53
C TYR A 592 -44.05 14.67 -11.91
N GLN A 593 -43.40 15.41 -11.03
CA GLN A 593 -44.03 16.47 -10.23
C GLN A 593 -44.02 17.84 -10.92
N GLU A 594 -42.97 18.15 -11.68
CA GLU A 594 -42.73 19.48 -12.24
C GLU A 594 -42.75 19.46 -13.77
N ASP A 595 -43.45 20.43 -14.36
CA ASP A 595 -43.36 20.70 -15.79
C ASP A 595 -41.98 21.31 -16.15
N LEU A 596 -41.63 21.29 -17.43
CA LEU A 596 -40.39 21.90 -17.89
C LEU A 596 -40.42 23.42 -17.64
N PRO A 597 -39.35 24.03 -17.08
CA PRO A 597 -39.29 25.48 -16.96
C PRO A 597 -39.44 26.16 -18.33
N ASP A 598 -40.12 27.32 -18.39
CA ASP A 598 -40.23 28.07 -19.65
C ASP A 598 -38.83 28.49 -20.13
N VAL A 599 -38.46 28.07 -21.33
CA VAL A 599 -37.16 28.35 -21.97
C VAL A 599 -36.85 29.85 -22.03
N ARG A 600 -37.88 30.70 -22.11
CA ARG A 600 -37.77 32.16 -22.19
C ARG A 600 -37.28 32.80 -20.89
N THR A 601 -37.42 32.10 -19.76
CA THR A 601 -36.88 32.58 -18.47
C THR A 601 -35.35 32.68 -18.50
N ILE A 602 -34.70 31.84 -19.32
CA ILE A 602 -33.24 31.80 -19.47
C ILE A 602 -32.79 32.48 -20.77
N ASN A 603 -33.57 32.31 -21.84
CA ASN A 603 -33.32 32.92 -23.13
C ASN A 603 -34.56 33.66 -23.67
N PRO A 604 -34.73 34.96 -23.34
CA PRO A 604 -35.87 35.76 -23.77
C PRO A 604 -35.98 35.96 -25.30
N GLU A 605 -34.91 35.68 -26.06
CA GLU A 605 -34.92 35.77 -27.53
C GLU A 605 -35.71 34.64 -28.20
N VAL A 606 -36.04 33.58 -27.45
CA VAL A 606 -36.84 32.46 -27.96
C VAL A 606 -38.28 32.94 -28.21
N PRO A 607 -38.79 32.84 -29.45
CA PRO A 607 -40.18 33.19 -29.74
C PRO A 607 -41.15 32.36 -28.90
N GLU A 608 -42.24 32.98 -28.45
CA GLU A 608 -43.29 32.32 -27.65
C GLU A 608 -43.74 30.99 -28.26
N GLY A 609 -43.85 30.99 -29.57
CA GLY A 609 -44.16 29.82 -30.33
C GLY A 609 -43.24 28.61 -30.17
N ILE A 610 -41.93 28.87 -30.22
CA ILE A 610 -40.93 27.83 -30.01
C ILE A 610 -40.97 27.34 -28.57
N ALA A 611 -41.21 28.23 -27.61
CA ALA A 611 -41.41 27.85 -26.21
C ALA A 611 -42.63 26.92 -26.05
N LYS A 612 -43.76 27.22 -26.72
CA LYS A 612 -44.96 26.36 -26.75
C LYS A 612 -44.73 25.01 -27.42
N ILE A 613 -43.93 24.96 -28.48
CA ILE A 613 -43.53 23.70 -29.10
C ILE A 613 -42.72 22.86 -28.11
N ILE A 614 -41.72 23.44 -27.44
CA ILE A 614 -40.90 22.73 -26.45
C ILE A 614 -41.77 22.22 -25.30
N GLU A 615 -42.64 23.08 -24.74
CA GLU A 615 -43.61 22.72 -23.69
C GLU A 615 -44.46 21.49 -24.11
N LYS A 616 -45.00 21.50 -25.32
CA LYS A 616 -45.78 20.38 -25.86
C LYS A 616 -44.93 19.13 -26.10
N MET A 617 -43.70 19.26 -26.61
CA MET A 617 -42.79 18.12 -26.78
C MET A 617 -42.48 17.44 -25.44
N THR A 618 -42.32 18.23 -24.38
CA THR A 618 -41.91 17.76 -23.05
C THR A 618 -43.06 17.62 -22.06
N ALA A 619 -44.32 17.58 -22.52
CA ALA A 619 -45.46 17.37 -21.64
C ALA A 619 -45.28 16.07 -20.84
N ARG A 620 -45.62 16.08 -19.54
CA ARG A 620 -45.39 14.93 -18.64
C ARG A 620 -46.04 13.66 -19.16
N PHE A 621 -47.32 13.73 -19.49
CA PHE A 621 -48.06 12.59 -20.03
C PHE A 621 -47.97 12.51 -21.56
N PRO A 622 -47.62 11.33 -22.14
CA PRO A 622 -47.44 11.17 -23.59
C PRO A 622 -48.65 11.58 -24.45
N GLU A 623 -49.87 11.48 -23.94
CA GLU A 623 -51.11 11.88 -24.61
C GLU A 623 -51.23 13.39 -24.87
N PHE A 624 -50.52 14.22 -24.09
CA PHE A 624 -50.49 15.68 -24.30
C PHE A 624 -49.32 16.13 -25.18
N ARG A 625 -48.45 15.20 -25.61
CA ARG A 625 -47.37 15.49 -26.56
C ARG A 625 -47.90 15.48 -27.99
N TYR A 626 -47.03 15.84 -28.93
CA TYR A 626 -47.23 15.48 -30.33
C TYR A 626 -47.39 13.96 -30.45
N GLN A 627 -48.42 13.50 -31.17
CA GLN A 627 -48.65 12.06 -31.31
C GLN A 627 -47.81 11.47 -32.44
N THR A 628 -47.40 12.31 -33.39
CA THR A 628 -46.56 11.95 -34.53
C THR A 628 -45.44 12.97 -34.74
N LEU A 629 -44.38 12.56 -35.44
CA LEU A 629 -43.27 13.47 -35.76
C LEU A 629 -43.65 14.45 -36.87
N GLU A 630 -44.61 14.05 -37.70
CA GLU A 630 -45.19 14.84 -38.77
C GLU A 630 -45.94 16.06 -38.20
N GLU A 631 -46.70 15.90 -37.12
CA GLU A 631 -47.35 17.03 -36.41
C GLU A 631 -46.31 18.01 -35.87
N LEU A 632 -45.23 17.52 -35.25
CA LEU A 632 -44.13 18.36 -34.76
C LEU A 632 -43.46 19.11 -35.92
N LEU A 633 -43.19 18.42 -37.03
CA LEU A 633 -42.60 19.02 -38.22
C LEU A 633 -43.51 20.07 -38.85
N GLU A 634 -44.83 19.87 -38.85
CA GLU A 634 -45.79 20.84 -39.35
C GLU A 634 -45.77 22.12 -38.51
N ASP A 635 -45.80 22.02 -37.17
CA ASP A 635 -45.71 23.18 -36.28
C ASP A 635 -44.36 23.90 -36.39
N LEU A 636 -43.25 23.17 -36.55
CA LEU A 636 -41.93 23.75 -36.81
C LEU A 636 -41.83 24.42 -38.20
N LYS A 637 -42.66 24.01 -39.18
CA LYS A 637 -42.70 24.58 -40.55
C LYS A 637 -43.63 25.77 -40.67
N ARG A 638 -44.75 25.79 -39.95
CA ARG A 638 -45.76 26.88 -39.98
C ARG A 638 -45.19 28.26 -39.65
N GLY A 639 -43.98 28.30 -39.07
CA GLY A 639 -43.14 29.49 -39.06
C GLY A 639 -43.71 30.57 -38.15
N TYR A 640 -43.17 30.69 -36.95
CA TYR A 640 -43.38 31.91 -36.18
C TYR A 640 -42.80 33.09 -36.96
N PRO A 641 -43.50 34.24 -37.01
CA PRO A 641 -43.08 35.37 -37.83
C PRO A 641 -41.67 35.76 -37.44
N LEU A 642 -40.74 35.65 -38.41
CA LEU A 642 -39.47 36.35 -38.33
C LEU A 642 -39.84 37.84 -38.26
N HIS A 643 -39.71 38.45 -37.08
CA HIS A 643 -39.70 39.91 -37.01
C HIS A 643 -38.60 40.38 -38.00
N PRO A 644 -38.78 41.46 -38.79
CA PRO A 644 -37.96 41.75 -39.98
C PRO A 644 -36.49 42.14 -39.73
N TYR A 645 -35.89 41.80 -38.60
CA TYR A 645 -34.61 42.35 -38.20
C TYR A 645 -33.35 41.67 -38.75
N ASP A 646 -33.45 40.52 -39.44
CA ASP A 646 -32.24 39.77 -39.83
C ASP A 646 -32.09 39.41 -41.32
N ARG A 647 -32.77 40.13 -42.23
CA ARG A 647 -32.41 40.07 -43.66
C ARG A 647 -31.14 40.85 -44.02
N LYS A 648 -30.58 41.66 -43.11
CA LYS A 648 -29.37 42.45 -43.38
C LYS A 648 -28.05 41.78 -42.98
N ASN A 649 -28.06 40.72 -42.16
CA ASN A 649 -26.83 40.06 -41.72
C ASN A 649 -26.49 38.74 -42.44
N ILE A 650 -27.32 38.32 -43.42
CA ILE A 650 -27.06 37.12 -44.23
C ILE A 650 -26.43 37.50 -45.60
N LEU A 651 -26.36 38.80 -45.93
CA LEU A 651 -25.79 39.32 -47.17
C LEU A 651 -24.77 40.43 -46.90
N SER A 652 -23.76 40.15 -46.09
CA SER A 652 -22.47 40.86 -46.15
C SER A 652 -21.38 40.01 -45.52
N SER A 653 -20.49 39.47 -46.38
CA SER A 653 -19.05 39.18 -46.16
C SER A 653 -18.64 38.92 -44.70
N ASP A 654 -18.36 37.71 -44.24
CA ASP A 654 -17.21 36.93 -44.71
C ASP A 654 -17.46 35.42 -44.61
N THR A 655 -17.81 34.84 -45.75
CA THR A 655 -17.38 33.48 -46.05
C THR A 655 -15.92 33.59 -46.43
N ILE A 656 -15.02 32.76 -45.87
CA ILE A 656 -14.06 31.93 -46.62
C ILE A 656 -13.09 31.26 -45.65
N ILE A 657 -13.14 29.93 -45.71
CA ILE A 657 -12.08 28.99 -45.38
C ILE A 657 -10.79 29.46 -46.06
N LYS A 658 -9.80 29.96 -45.31
CA LYS A 658 -8.43 30.05 -45.83
C LYS A 658 -7.87 28.64 -45.96
N ARG A 659 -7.71 28.20 -47.20
CA ARG A 659 -6.71 27.22 -47.63
C ARG A 659 -5.38 27.96 -47.75
N ASP A 660 -4.37 27.54 -47.01
CA ASP A 660 -2.99 27.73 -47.45
C ASP A 660 -2.63 26.58 -48.39
N ASN A 661 -2.26 26.90 -49.62
CA ASN A 661 -0.95 26.55 -50.17
C ASN A 661 -0.80 26.92 -51.66
N ASP A 662 0.40 27.44 -51.94
CA ASP A 662 1.24 27.27 -53.13
C ASP A 662 1.35 28.37 -54.21
N LYS A 663 2.64 28.79 -54.34
CA LYS A 663 3.38 29.40 -55.46
C LYS A 663 3.28 30.92 -55.65
N GLU A 664 4.32 31.69 -55.97
CA GLU A 664 5.74 31.47 -56.29
C GLU A 664 6.39 32.89 -56.30
N SER A 665 7.68 32.98 -55.92
CA SER A 665 8.71 33.97 -56.36
C SER A 665 8.35 35.45 -56.54
N TYR A 666 8.98 36.33 -55.74
CA TYR A 666 10.15 37.15 -56.12
C TYR A 666 10.91 37.64 -54.88
#